data_AF-A0A7V5NVQ1-F1
#
_entry.id   AF-A0A7V5NVQ1-F1
#
_cell.length_a   1.000
_cell.length_b   1.000
_cell.length_c   1.000
_cell.angle_alpha   90.00
_cell.angle_beta   90.00
_cell.angle_gamma   90.00
#
_symmetry.space_group_name_H-M   'P 1'
#
loop_
_entity.id
_entity.type
_entity.pdbx_description
1 polymer ?
#
loop_
_entity_poly.entity_id
_entity_poly.type
_entity_poly.pdbx_seq_one_letter_code
_entity_poly.pdbx_strand_id
1 'polypeptide(L)'
;LLDELRTYYVTNTPLNNEMKAVVSFAGGVSVEMNYSSNGSGAYLSDVRSALLYKFDYDTATPYNSNHPNFYSQMQQDMMQAKPCEIGISGAGGHAINVDGYNTGEDTYHLNFGWGGSSNGWYTLPSGMPAGFNSVDNAVMNIQGGIYPFIEFDEMFVTETSGDGDGQVNPGETAQIRIRLTNRQSFSTATTVVATLECTDPRATITDPTGTYNDIPPGSSQLNLLDPFEVEFNEGIGVCTIPFTLHVTSNGGYYADLDFDIEVTLNLAGWPVLITNGVPGSPAIADLDNADNDLELACGDKNGEVHLYNMNGTELGGFPYNTGNQIYGSVALANLDGDEELEIVAASRANKVVALNPDGSTLFDYTTDSNLLCTPVVADLNGDGVQEIIVQTITKNLYVIDQTGTIYPNFPVTLPNFMYSGVGVAVEDLDGDGAKEILVPCNNGVLYCIDTSGSTVWSTTLSGTPRSSATIVKFNNEYKIVIGVSNGHLYILNSDGSVEHEYTLSGDIRTSPVVINPTNSNVIGDLVIIVGTLSSKLYVIDWNGNDLAGFPYSVPAGIESTPAVADLDGNGIYDIVFGCNNKYLYSIDMNGNPTSEFPIYFNHDIKSSPQIADVDGDGDYDIAVGTNAGMWIIDYKTPFGDGDLLCGIYRFNLARTGSVDCSPITGVGSDPQLHKYFITQNFPNPVANQTSISFGLPNAQVQNAQLKMYNLLGQLVSSYNIENPKIGENTFVWNGKDNNGKDIPNGVYFYRLETDSYQSEIKKLILLK
;
A
#
# COMPACT_ATOMS: atom_id res chain seq x y z
N LEU A 1 -45.89 12.35 -11.33
CA LEU A 1 -46.63 12.26 -10.05
C LEU A 1 -45.71 12.34 -8.83
N LEU A 2 -44.89 11.34 -8.48
CA LEU A 2 -43.94 11.47 -7.35
C LEU A 2 -42.87 12.55 -7.57
N ASP A 3 -42.30 12.65 -8.78
CA ASP A 3 -41.35 13.73 -9.12
C ASP A 3 -42.02 15.12 -9.18
N GLU A 4 -43.33 15.17 -9.49
CA GLU A 4 -44.09 16.42 -9.47
C GLU A 4 -44.37 16.87 -8.03
N LEU A 5 -44.60 15.93 -7.11
CA LEU A 5 -44.80 16.18 -5.68
C LEU A 5 -43.66 17.00 -5.09
N ARG A 6 -42.40 16.66 -5.45
CA ARG A 6 -41.19 17.38 -5.05
C ARG A 6 -41.26 18.87 -5.42
N THR A 7 -41.80 19.19 -6.59
CA THR A 7 -41.94 20.58 -7.06
C THR A 7 -42.93 21.37 -6.20
N TYR A 8 -44.02 20.75 -5.73
CA TYR A 8 -44.99 21.42 -4.84
C TYR A 8 -44.36 21.78 -3.50
N TYR A 9 -43.55 20.90 -2.92
CA TYR A 9 -42.85 21.17 -1.66
C TYR A 9 -41.76 22.24 -1.81
N VAL A 10 -40.89 22.13 -2.81
CA VAL A 10 -39.81 23.11 -3.06
C VAL A 10 -40.36 24.51 -3.34
N THR A 11 -41.53 24.62 -3.97
CA THR A 11 -42.17 25.90 -4.32
C THR A 11 -43.20 26.39 -3.29
N ASN A 12 -43.41 25.64 -2.21
CA ASN A 12 -44.44 25.91 -1.20
C ASN A 12 -45.85 26.08 -1.78
N THR A 13 -46.16 25.34 -2.87
CA THR A 13 -47.44 25.40 -3.57
C THR A 13 -48.45 24.45 -2.90
N PRO A 14 -49.69 24.90 -2.59
CA PRO A 14 -50.71 24.02 -2.01
C PRO A 14 -51.01 22.79 -2.87
N LEU A 15 -51.02 21.62 -2.26
CA LEU A 15 -51.30 20.36 -2.95
C LEU A 15 -52.76 20.32 -3.45
N ASN A 16 -52.94 19.93 -4.71
CA ASN A 16 -54.26 19.59 -5.25
C ASN A 16 -54.67 18.16 -4.84
N ASN A 17 -55.93 17.77 -5.06
CA ASN A 17 -56.44 16.47 -4.60
C ASN A 17 -55.71 15.25 -5.20
N GLU A 18 -55.17 15.38 -6.41
CA GLU A 18 -54.41 14.33 -7.08
C GLU A 18 -53.02 14.17 -6.44
N MET A 19 -52.35 15.28 -6.13
CA MET A 19 -51.08 15.27 -5.38
C MET A 19 -51.26 14.79 -3.93
N LYS A 20 -52.38 15.13 -3.27
CA LYS A 20 -52.70 14.61 -1.93
C LYS A 20 -52.82 13.08 -1.93
N ALA A 21 -53.46 12.51 -2.95
CA ALA A 21 -53.54 11.05 -3.11
C ALA A 21 -52.16 10.42 -3.37
N VAL A 22 -51.26 11.10 -4.08
CA VAL A 22 -49.87 10.67 -4.29
C VAL A 22 -49.07 10.69 -2.98
N VAL A 23 -49.24 11.71 -2.11
CA VAL A 23 -48.62 11.74 -0.76
C VAL A 23 -49.10 10.54 0.07
N SER A 24 -50.41 10.29 0.10
CA SER A 24 -51.00 9.19 0.85
C SER A 24 -50.55 7.82 0.32
N PHE A 25 -50.38 7.67 -0.99
CA PHE A 25 -49.81 6.47 -1.61
C PHE A 25 -48.32 6.31 -1.27
N ALA A 26 -47.53 7.38 -1.35
CA ALA A 26 -46.11 7.39 -1.00
C ALA A 26 -45.88 7.00 0.47
N GLY A 27 -46.67 7.55 1.40
CA GLY A 27 -46.62 7.20 2.83
C GLY A 27 -47.02 5.75 3.14
N GLY A 28 -47.84 5.12 2.29
CA GLY A 28 -48.16 3.69 2.41
C GLY A 28 -47.07 2.76 1.83
N VAL A 29 -46.40 3.19 0.75
CA VAL A 29 -45.31 2.43 0.11
C VAL A 29 -43.99 2.57 0.87
N SER A 30 -43.80 3.68 1.60
CA SER A 30 -42.54 4.03 2.24
C SER A 30 -42.09 3.04 3.30
N VAL A 31 -43.02 2.39 3.99
CA VAL A 31 -42.76 1.71 5.26
C VAL A 31 -42.48 0.21 5.13
N GLU A 32 -42.26 -0.30 3.92
CA GLU A 32 -42.03 -1.73 3.64
C GLU A 32 -42.96 -2.64 4.45
N MET A 33 -44.28 -2.38 4.35
CA MET A 33 -45.26 -3.26 4.96
C MET A 33 -44.97 -4.70 4.52
N ASN A 34 -44.64 -5.57 5.47
CA ASN A 34 -44.45 -6.99 5.18
C ASN A 34 -45.80 -7.53 4.72
N TYR A 35 -45.93 -7.99 3.48
CA TYR A 35 -47.15 -8.63 2.98
C TYR A 35 -47.00 -10.15 2.99
N SER A 36 -47.90 -10.82 3.69
CA SER A 36 -48.11 -12.27 3.57
C SER A 36 -49.57 -12.57 3.22
N SER A 37 -49.86 -13.80 2.78
CA SER A 37 -51.24 -14.24 2.51
C SER A 37 -52.14 -14.24 3.76
N ASN A 38 -51.58 -14.03 4.96
CA ASN A 38 -52.28 -14.09 6.25
C ASN A 38 -52.13 -12.81 7.10
N GLY A 39 -51.58 -11.71 6.57
CA GLY A 39 -51.49 -10.43 7.28
C GLY A 39 -50.42 -9.48 6.74
N SER A 40 -50.53 -8.20 7.13
CA SER A 40 -49.51 -7.18 6.89
C SER A 40 -49.23 -6.30 8.11
N GLY A 41 -47.99 -5.83 8.24
CA GLY A 41 -47.57 -4.92 9.30
C GLY A 41 -46.18 -4.31 9.09
N ALA A 42 -45.99 -3.11 9.66
CA ALA A 42 -44.71 -2.43 9.85
C ALA A 42 -44.59 -2.08 11.35
N TYR A 43 -43.37 -2.05 11.90
CA TYR A 43 -43.17 -1.43 13.21
C TYR A 43 -43.17 0.09 13.02
N LEU A 44 -43.99 0.83 13.78
CA LEU A 44 -44.09 2.30 13.66
C LEU A 44 -42.77 3.04 13.92
N SER A 45 -41.78 2.37 14.51
CA SER A 45 -40.40 2.85 14.60
C SER A 45 -39.74 2.98 13.23
N ASP A 46 -40.00 2.02 12.33
CA ASP A 46 -39.34 1.90 11.03
C ASP A 46 -39.94 2.88 10.01
N VAL A 47 -41.21 3.23 10.24
CA VAL A 47 -41.97 4.25 9.50
C VAL A 47 -41.23 5.60 9.49
N ARG A 48 -40.75 6.04 10.66
CA ARG A 48 -40.07 7.33 10.80
C ARG A 48 -38.77 7.37 9.98
N SER A 49 -37.94 6.34 10.11
CA SER A 49 -36.68 6.24 9.36
C SER A 49 -36.95 6.18 7.85
N ALA A 50 -37.94 5.41 7.42
CA ALA A 50 -38.26 5.29 6.00
C ALA A 50 -38.76 6.61 5.39
N LEU A 51 -39.60 7.36 6.11
CA LEU A 51 -40.08 8.68 5.67
C LEU A 51 -38.94 9.69 5.51
N LEU A 52 -37.94 9.65 6.40
CA LEU A 52 -36.76 10.50 6.32
C LEU A 52 -35.87 10.13 5.12
N TYR A 53 -35.41 8.88 5.04
CA TYR A 53 -34.39 8.49 4.05
C TYR A 53 -34.92 8.36 2.62
N LYS A 54 -36.20 7.97 2.44
CA LYS A 54 -36.80 7.75 1.12
C LYS A 54 -37.61 8.95 0.60
N PHE A 55 -38.12 9.83 1.47
CA PHE A 55 -39.09 10.88 1.10
C PHE A 55 -38.75 12.28 1.62
N ASP A 56 -37.59 12.46 2.27
CA ASP A 56 -37.10 13.74 2.77
C ASP A 56 -38.00 14.40 3.85
N TYR A 57 -38.69 13.58 4.66
CA TYR A 57 -39.49 14.04 5.80
C TYR A 57 -38.64 14.06 7.09
N ASP A 58 -38.32 15.25 7.62
CA ASP A 58 -37.52 15.45 8.84
C ASP A 58 -38.33 15.54 10.13
N THR A 59 -39.64 15.72 10.05
CA THR A 59 -40.52 15.61 11.22
C THR A 59 -41.50 14.46 11.04
N ALA A 60 -41.55 13.56 12.02
CA ALA A 60 -42.58 12.55 12.17
C ALA A 60 -42.66 12.17 13.66
N THR A 61 -43.75 12.51 14.32
CA THR A 61 -43.92 12.41 15.78
C THR A 61 -44.78 11.20 16.15
N PRO A 62 -44.27 10.26 16.97
CA PRO A 62 -45.08 9.17 17.49
C PRO A 62 -46.00 9.66 18.62
N TYR A 63 -47.26 9.25 18.59
CA TYR A 63 -48.21 9.45 19.66
C TYR A 63 -48.79 8.11 20.13
N ASN A 64 -48.97 7.96 21.43
CA ASN A 64 -49.82 6.93 22.02
C ASN A 64 -51.27 7.44 22.05
N SER A 65 -52.27 6.57 21.89
CA SER A 65 -53.69 6.93 21.95
C SER A 65 -54.14 7.57 23.27
N ASN A 66 -53.36 7.41 24.35
CA ASN A 66 -53.57 8.11 25.63
C ASN A 66 -53.11 9.59 25.63
N HIS A 67 -52.46 10.08 24.58
CA HIS A 67 -52.02 11.47 24.49
C HIS A 67 -53.23 12.42 24.40
N PRO A 68 -53.31 13.50 25.19
CA PRO A 68 -54.52 14.35 25.30
C PRO A 68 -54.96 14.98 23.97
N ASN A 69 -54.04 15.12 23.02
CA ASN A 69 -54.29 15.67 21.69
C ASN A 69 -54.23 14.62 20.57
N PHE A 70 -54.33 13.32 20.85
CA PHE A 70 -54.13 12.27 19.84
C PHE A 70 -55.02 12.45 18.61
N TYR A 71 -56.34 12.42 18.81
CA TYR A 71 -57.30 12.57 17.71
C TYR A 71 -57.33 13.99 17.15
N SER A 72 -57.21 15.02 17.99
CA SER A 72 -57.20 16.40 17.51
C SER A 72 -55.98 16.73 16.65
N GLN A 73 -54.81 16.14 16.94
CA GLN A 73 -53.62 16.24 16.09
C GLN A 73 -53.84 15.51 14.76
N MET A 74 -54.35 14.27 14.80
CA MET A 74 -54.64 13.48 13.59
C MET A 74 -55.60 14.21 12.65
N GLN A 75 -56.66 14.81 13.21
CA GLN A 75 -57.61 15.64 12.47
C GLN A 75 -56.92 16.85 11.84
N GLN A 76 -56.07 17.56 12.59
CA GLN A 76 -55.32 18.71 12.07
C GLN A 76 -54.40 18.32 10.93
N ASP A 77 -53.66 17.22 11.05
CA ASP A 77 -52.79 16.70 10.01
C ASP A 77 -53.58 16.37 8.74
N MET A 78 -54.70 15.65 8.87
CA MET A 78 -55.59 15.33 7.75
C MET A 78 -56.15 16.60 7.09
N MET A 79 -56.57 17.60 7.88
CA MET A 79 -57.05 18.89 7.36
C MET A 79 -55.95 19.67 6.63
N GLN A 80 -54.69 19.49 7.03
CA GLN A 80 -53.52 20.06 6.37
C GLN A 80 -52.95 19.17 5.26
N ALA A 81 -53.61 18.05 4.95
CA ALA A 81 -53.17 17.04 3.99
C ALA A 81 -51.78 16.45 4.30
N LYS A 82 -51.45 16.31 5.59
CA LYS A 82 -50.29 15.57 6.07
C LYS A 82 -50.72 14.11 6.29
N PRO A 83 -49.97 13.10 5.84
CA PRO A 83 -50.33 11.70 6.06
C PRO A 83 -50.27 11.35 7.56
N CYS A 84 -51.05 10.36 7.99
CA CYS A 84 -50.97 9.78 9.32
C CYS A 84 -51.05 8.26 9.22
N GLU A 85 -50.14 7.57 9.89
CA GLU A 85 -50.17 6.12 9.99
C GLU A 85 -50.56 5.73 11.41
N ILE A 86 -51.47 4.77 11.57
CA ILE A 86 -51.98 4.35 12.87
C ILE A 86 -51.86 2.84 13.06
N GLY A 87 -51.54 2.43 14.28
CA GLY A 87 -51.64 1.04 14.71
C GLY A 87 -53.00 0.78 15.36
N ILE A 88 -53.67 -0.29 14.92
CA ILE A 88 -55.00 -0.68 15.39
C ILE A 88 -55.02 -2.10 15.96
N SER A 89 -55.91 -2.36 16.91
CA SER A 89 -56.12 -3.68 17.51
C SER A 89 -57.59 -4.04 17.79
N GLY A 90 -57.81 -5.25 18.35
CA GLY A 90 -59.13 -5.82 18.63
C GLY A 90 -59.37 -7.18 17.94
N ALA A 91 -58.73 -7.40 16.78
CA ALA A 91 -58.79 -8.64 16.00
C ALA A 91 -57.39 -9.12 15.56
N GLY A 92 -56.36 -8.81 16.37
CA GLY A 92 -54.94 -8.83 15.98
C GLY A 92 -54.40 -7.40 15.91
N GLY A 93 -53.09 -7.23 15.66
CA GLY A 93 -52.48 -5.91 15.43
C GLY A 93 -52.30 -5.64 13.93
N HIS A 94 -52.56 -4.41 13.48
CA HIS A 94 -52.40 -4.02 12.08
C HIS A 94 -52.04 -2.53 11.94
N ALA A 95 -51.20 -2.18 10.96
CA ALA A 95 -50.83 -0.79 10.65
C ALA A 95 -51.62 -0.34 9.42
N ILE A 96 -52.24 0.83 9.49
CA ILE A 96 -53.09 1.37 8.42
C ILE A 96 -52.80 2.84 8.17
N ASN A 97 -52.97 3.26 6.91
CA ASN A 97 -52.81 4.65 6.52
C ASN A 97 -54.14 5.41 6.65
N VAL A 98 -54.09 6.59 7.26
CA VAL A 98 -55.20 7.54 7.34
C VAL A 98 -54.94 8.62 6.30
N ASP A 99 -55.83 8.71 5.32
CA ASP A 99 -55.68 9.58 4.16
C ASP A 99 -56.84 10.58 3.99
N GLY A 100 -57.73 10.67 4.98
CA GLY A 100 -58.76 11.71 5.01
C GLY A 100 -59.45 11.86 6.36
N TYR A 101 -60.01 13.06 6.59
CA TYR A 101 -60.90 13.36 7.71
C TYR A 101 -62.12 14.15 7.22
N ASN A 102 -63.32 13.67 7.57
CA ASN A 102 -64.59 14.30 7.23
C ASN A 102 -65.12 15.06 8.43
N THR A 103 -64.98 16.39 8.41
CA THR A 103 -65.41 17.27 9.50
C THR A 103 -66.91 17.29 9.72
N GLY A 104 -67.72 16.93 8.71
CA GLY A 104 -69.18 16.95 8.79
C GLY A 104 -69.78 15.74 9.49
N GLU A 105 -69.09 14.60 9.43
CA GLU A 105 -69.56 13.31 9.97
C GLU A 105 -68.65 12.75 11.07
N ASP A 106 -67.53 13.41 11.37
CA ASP A 106 -66.49 12.98 12.32
C ASP A 106 -65.97 11.57 12.02
N THR A 107 -65.67 11.32 10.75
CA THR A 107 -65.15 10.03 10.26
C THR A 107 -63.78 10.20 9.61
N TYR A 108 -62.95 9.16 9.70
CA TYR A 108 -61.62 9.07 9.11
C TYR A 108 -61.65 8.13 7.92
N HIS A 109 -61.01 8.50 6.82
CA HIS A 109 -60.82 7.59 5.71
C HIS A 109 -59.60 6.73 5.99
N LEU A 110 -59.81 5.41 6.00
CA LEU A 110 -58.79 4.42 6.34
C LEU A 110 -58.47 3.59 5.12
N ASN A 111 -57.18 3.42 4.85
CA ASN A 111 -56.67 2.53 3.83
C ASN A 111 -55.96 1.34 4.50
N PHE A 112 -56.60 0.17 4.39
CA PHE A 112 -56.15 -1.07 5.03
C PHE A 112 -55.06 -1.80 4.23
N GLY A 113 -54.74 -1.35 3.02
CA GLY A 113 -53.72 -1.99 2.19
C GLY A 113 -54.12 -3.36 1.63
N TRP A 114 -55.38 -3.80 1.77
CA TRP A 114 -55.88 -5.09 1.29
C TRP A 114 -56.47 -5.01 -0.14
N GLY A 115 -55.73 -4.38 -1.06
CA GLY A 115 -56.18 -4.22 -2.45
C GLY A 115 -57.48 -3.41 -2.59
N GLY A 116 -57.75 -2.50 -1.65
CA GLY A 116 -58.97 -1.68 -1.60
C GLY A 116 -60.12 -2.29 -0.79
N SER A 117 -60.02 -3.55 -0.38
CA SER A 117 -61.00 -4.16 0.52
C SER A 117 -60.99 -3.45 1.87
N SER A 118 -62.18 -3.11 2.39
CA SER A 118 -62.38 -2.40 3.66
C SER A 118 -61.89 -0.96 3.71
N ASN A 119 -61.42 -0.38 2.59
CA ASN A 119 -61.13 1.05 2.55
C ASN A 119 -62.44 1.85 2.64
N GLY A 120 -62.45 2.92 3.43
CA GLY A 120 -63.65 3.72 3.60
C GLY A 120 -63.62 4.64 4.82
N TRP A 121 -64.77 5.29 5.06
CA TRP A 121 -64.97 6.25 6.15
C TRP A 121 -65.48 5.54 7.41
N TYR A 122 -64.74 5.67 8.50
CA TYR A 122 -65.06 5.02 9.78
C TYR A 122 -64.94 5.98 10.96
N THR A 123 -65.74 5.75 11.99
CA THR A 123 -65.55 6.40 13.29
C THR A 123 -64.46 5.66 14.05
N LEU A 124 -63.44 6.36 14.53
CA LEU A 124 -62.38 5.78 15.38
C LEU A 124 -62.71 5.97 16.86
N PRO A 125 -62.33 5.04 17.76
CA PRO A 125 -61.67 3.76 17.45
C PRO A 125 -62.65 2.59 17.18
N SER A 126 -63.95 2.72 17.47
CA SER A 126 -64.86 1.56 17.56
C SER A 126 -65.68 1.25 16.30
N GLY A 127 -65.68 2.12 15.30
CA GLY A 127 -66.45 1.96 14.06
C GLY A 127 -65.72 1.23 12.94
N MET A 128 -64.54 0.68 13.21
CA MET A 128 -63.73 -0.03 12.23
C MET A 128 -64.29 -1.42 11.87
N PRO A 129 -64.09 -1.90 10.62
CA PRO A 129 -64.57 -3.20 10.19
C PRO A 129 -63.69 -4.35 10.73
N ALA A 130 -64.08 -5.60 10.43
CA ALA A 130 -63.29 -6.80 10.70
C ALA A 130 -62.90 -7.06 12.17
N GLY A 131 -63.62 -6.47 13.13
CA GLY A 131 -63.42 -6.71 14.56
C GLY A 131 -62.33 -5.86 15.21
N PHE A 132 -61.70 -4.95 14.46
CA PHE A 132 -60.85 -3.91 15.04
C PHE A 132 -61.71 -2.89 15.78
N ASN A 133 -61.28 -2.50 16.98
CA ASN A 133 -62.04 -1.61 17.86
C ASN A 133 -61.17 -0.70 18.74
N SER A 134 -59.85 -0.72 18.52
CA SER A 134 -58.86 0.10 19.23
C SER A 134 -57.91 0.75 18.25
N VAL A 135 -57.52 1.99 18.54
CA VAL A 135 -56.34 2.65 17.96
C VAL A 135 -55.33 2.75 19.09
N ASP A 136 -54.15 2.17 18.90
CA ASP A 136 -53.16 2.02 19.96
C ASP A 136 -52.12 3.15 19.91
N ASN A 137 -51.76 3.59 18.71
CA ASN A 137 -50.72 4.59 18.45
C ASN A 137 -50.81 5.17 17.04
N ALA A 138 -50.08 6.24 16.79
CA ALA A 138 -50.01 6.91 15.49
C ALA A 138 -48.64 7.57 15.25
N VAL A 139 -48.25 7.70 13.99
CA VAL A 139 -47.22 8.64 13.53
C VAL A 139 -47.93 9.82 12.85
N MET A 140 -47.69 11.01 13.39
CA MET A 140 -48.35 12.28 13.02
C MET A 140 -47.30 13.38 12.85
N ASN A 141 -47.70 14.56 12.39
CA ASN A 141 -46.84 15.70 12.07
C ASN A 141 -45.78 15.38 11.00
N ILE A 142 -46.13 14.59 9.98
CA ILE A 142 -45.21 14.26 8.88
C ILE A 142 -44.98 15.52 8.02
N GLN A 143 -43.77 16.06 8.05
CA GLN A 143 -43.34 17.25 7.28
C GLN A 143 -41.88 17.07 6.85
N GLY A 144 -41.49 17.76 5.77
CA GLY A 144 -40.18 17.60 5.15
C GLY A 144 -39.56 18.93 4.80
N GLY A 145 -38.23 18.97 4.87
CA GLY A 145 -37.41 20.13 4.59
C GLY A 145 -37.57 21.32 5.56
N ILE A 146 -37.97 21.06 6.80
CA ILE A 146 -38.01 22.04 7.89
C ILE A 146 -36.62 22.23 8.49
N TYR A 147 -35.88 21.16 8.70
CA TYR A 147 -34.51 21.13 9.17
C TYR A 147 -33.56 20.84 8.00
N PRO A 148 -32.28 21.19 8.12
CA PRO A 148 -31.28 20.68 7.20
C PRO A 148 -31.14 19.16 7.35
N PHE A 149 -30.52 18.52 6.36
CA PHE A 149 -30.11 17.12 6.46
C PHE A 149 -28.66 17.02 5.99
N ILE A 150 -27.75 16.98 6.96
CA ILE A 150 -26.32 16.95 6.75
C ILE A 150 -25.81 15.51 6.67
N GLU A 151 -25.04 15.24 5.64
CA GLU A 151 -24.36 13.98 5.39
C GLU A 151 -22.85 14.21 5.38
N PHE A 152 -22.10 13.20 5.84
CA PHE A 152 -20.66 13.12 5.61
C PHE A 152 -20.42 12.88 4.12
N ASP A 153 -19.54 13.67 3.51
CA ASP A 153 -19.21 13.56 2.08
C ASP A 153 -17.78 13.02 1.90
N GLU A 154 -16.79 13.72 2.44
CA GLU A 154 -15.38 13.42 2.21
C GLU A 154 -14.53 13.93 3.39
N MET A 155 -13.39 13.28 3.65
CA MET A 155 -12.41 13.72 4.65
C MET A 155 -11.06 13.95 3.99
N PHE A 156 -10.35 14.95 4.48
CA PHE A 156 -8.98 15.27 4.11
C PHE A 156 -8.14 15.35 5.38
N VAL A 157 -6.95 14.77 5.32
CA VAL A 157 -5.97 14.82 6.39
C VAL A 157 -4.80 15.68 5.92
N THR A 158 -4.18 16.39 6.85
CA THR A 158 -2.93 17.12 6.61
C THR A 158 -2.14 17.10 7.91
N GLU A 159 -0.96 16.52 7.92
CA GLU A 159 -0.14 16.52 9.12
C GLU A 159 0.30 17.96 9.47
N THR A 160 0.28 18.26 10.76
CA THR A 160 0.88 19.46 11.35
C THR A 160 2.19 19.16 12.06
N SER A 161 2.43 17.88 12.36
CA SER A 161 3.69 17.33 12.85
C SER A 161 3.79 15.89 12.35
N GLY A 162 4.71 15.66 11.42
CA GLY A 162 4.88 14.45 10.63
C GLY A 162 5.87 14.75 9.50
N ASP A 163 5.92 13.91 8.48
CA ASP A 163 6.74 14.11 7.28
C ASP A 163 6.00 14.83 6.14
N GLY A 164 4.68 14.90 6.20
CA GLY A 164 3.81 15.59 5.26
C GLY A 164 3.36 14.74 4.07
N ASP A 165 3.41 13.41 4.18
CA ASP A 165 2.96 12.45 3.15
C ASP A 165 1.42 12.41 2.95
N GLY A 166 0.67 13.03 3.88
CA GLY A 166 -0.80 13.12 3.85
C GLY A 166 -1.51 11.87 4.38
N GLN A 167 -0.78 10.90 4.90
CA GLN A 167 -1.27 9.76 5.67
C GLN A 167 -1.19 10.09 7.17
N VAL A 168 -1.75 9.22 8.00
CA VAL A 168 -1.56 9.32 9.45
C VAL A 168 -0.71 8.16 9.86
N ASN A 169 0.47 8.42 10.42
CA ASN A 169 1.32 7.41 10.99
C ASN A 169 1.28 7.43 12.53
N PRO A 170 1.75 6.37 13.19
CA PRO A 170 1.98 6.37 14.63
C PRO A 170 2.91 7.53 15.05
N GLY A 171 2.48 8.35 16.02
CA GLY A 171 3.28 9.45 16.59
C GLY A 171 3.01 10.83 15.98
N GLU A 172 2.16 10.91 14.96
CA GLU A 172 1.91 12.15 14.23
C GLU A 172 0.76 12.98 14.80
N THR A 173 0.74 14.26 14.42
CA THR A 173 -0.39 15.16 14.67
C THR A 173 -0.94 15.63 13.34
N ALA A 174 -2.25 15.54 13.14
CA ALA A 174 -2.88 15.90 11.89
C ALA A 174 -4.12 16.79 12.06
N GLN A 175 -4.29 17.68 11.09
CA GLN A 175 -5.50 18.44 10.86
C GLN A 175 -6.50 17.63 10.03
N ILE A 176 -7.70 17.46 10.57
CA ILE A 176 -8.80 16.75 9.90
C ILE A 176 -9.80 17.76 9.37
N ARG A 177 -10.02 17.74 8.05
CA ARG A 177 -11.06 18.53 7.39
C ARG A 177 -12.13 17.60 6.85
N ILE A 178 -13.37 17.87 7.18
CA ILE A 178 -14.52 17.06 6.77
C ILE A 178 -15.42 17.91 5.89
N ARG A 179 -15.76 17.42 4.71
CA ARG A 179 -16.77 18.01 3.85
C ARG A 179 -18.13 17.48 4.27
N LEU A 180 -19.04 18.40 4.53
CA LEU A 180 -20.43 18.13 4.87
C LEU A 180 -21.32 18.59 3.72
N THR A 181 -22.26 17.74 3.33
CA THR A 181 -23.24 18.02 2.27
C THR A 181 -24.64 18.12 2.84
N ASN A 182 -25.39 19.16 2.46
CA ASN A 182 -26.79 19.28 2.80
C ASN A 182 -27.66 18.78 1.65
N ARG A 183 -28.56 17.85 1.91
CA ARG A 183 -29.38 17.23 0.87
C ARG A 183 -30.34 18.24 0.21
N GLN A 184 -30.54 18.10 -1.10
CA GLN A 184 -31.22 19.10 -1.96
C GLN A 184 -32.64 19.50 -1.55
N SER A 185 -33.36 18.66 -0.82
CA SER A 185 -34.78 18.88 -0.47
C SER A 185 -34.98 19.53 0.90
N PHE A 186 -33.91 19.84 1.63
CA PHE A 186 -33.97 20.29 3.02
C PHE A 186 -33.72 21.79 3.20
N SER A 187 -33.96 22.33 4.40
CA SER A 187 -33.69 23.75 4.66
C SER A 187 -32.18 24.03 4.73
N THR A 188 -31.78 25.29 4.55
CA THR A 188 -30.37 25.69 4.70
C THR A 188 -29.89 25.41 6.12
N ALA A 189 -28.77 24.71 6.25
CA ALA A 189 -28.07 24.60 7.53
C ALA A 189 -27.33 25.91 7.79
N THR A 190 -27.61 26.57 8.90
CA THR A 190 -27.01 27.88 9.22
C THR A 190 -26.25 27.82 10.52
N THR A 191 -25.13 28.54 10.60
CA THR A 191 -24.27 28.56 11.79
C THR A 191 -23.82 27.14 12.16
N VAL A 192 -23.34 26.39 11.17
CA VAL A 192 -23.02 24.97 11.32
C VAL A 192 -21.73 24.81 12.12
N VAL A 193 -21.81 24.10 13.23
CA VAL A 193 -20.69 23.78 14.11
C VAL A 193 -20.69 22.27 14.35
N ALA A 194 -19.53 21.65 14.21
CA ALA A 194 -19.35 20.25 14.53
C ALA A 194 -18.32 20.06 15.64
N THR A 195 -18.51 19.01 16.43
CA THR A 195 -17.58 18.61 17.49
C THR A 195 -17.16 17.17 17.28
N LEU A 196 -15.85 16.92 17.25
CA LEU A 196 -15.27 15.61 17.06
C LEU A 196 -15.15 14.87 18.40
N GLU A 197 -15.57 13.61 18.44
CA GLU A 197 -15.41 12.72 19.58
C GLU A 197 -14.66 11.43 19.16
N CYS A 198 -13.77 10.97 20.03
CA CYS A 198 -13.10 9.68 19.92
C CYS A 198 -13.03 9.04 21.31
N THR A 199 -13.34 7.75 21.38
CA THR A 199 -13.27 6.98 22.63
C THR A 199 -11.97 6.18 22.79
N ASP A 200 -11.16 6.11 21.73
CA ASP A 200 -9.87 5.44 21.77
C ASP A 200 -8.83 6.34 22.44
N PRO A 201 -8.24 5.94 23.59
CA PRO A 201 -7.30 6.77 24.32
C PRO A 201 -5.96 6.96 23.58
N ARG A 202 -5.73 6.25 22.46
CA ARG A 202 -4.51 6.35 21.66
C ARG A 202 -4.58 7.50 20.64
N ALA A 203 -5.75 8.10 20.42
CA ALA A 203 -5.92 9.33 19.66
C ALA A 203 -6.41 10.46 20.58
N THR A 204 -5.63 11.54 20.66
CA THR A 204 -5.92 12.70 21.51
C THR A 204 -6.39 13.86 20.65
N ILE A 205 -7.64 14.26 20.79
CA ILE A 205 -8.19 15.43 20.08
C ILE A 205 -7.72 16.70 20.80
N THR A 206 -6.86 17.49 20.14
CA THR A 206 -6.32 18.75 20.66
C THR A 206 -7.20 19.95 20.30
N ASP A 207 -7.87 19.89 19.14
CA ASP A 207 -8.96 20.80 18.78
C ASP A 207 -10.20 20.02 18.33
N PRO A 208 -11.25 19.94 19.18
CA PRO A 208 -12.44 19.17 18.86
C PRO A 208 -13.46 19.94 18.05
N THR A 209 -13.31 21.25 17.80
CA THR A 209 -14.38 22.06 17.20
C THR A 209 -14.04 22.41 15.75
N GLY A 210 -15.01 22.24 14.85
CA GLY A 210 -14.90 22.65 13.47
C GLY A 210 -16.10 23.51 13.06
N THR A 211 -15.81 24.66 12.46
CA THR A 211 -16.85 25.61 12.00
C THR A 211 -16.99 25.61 10.49
N TYR A 212 -18.24 25.77 10.04
CA TYR A 212 -18.62 25.75 8.63
C TYR A 212 -19.42 27.00 8.29
N ASN A 213 -19.35 27.43 7.04
CA ASN A 213 -20.31 28.40 6.52
C ASN A 213 -21.70 27.75 6.41
N ASP A 214 -22.72 28.57 6.17
CA ASP A 214 -24.06 28.07 5.85
C ASP A 214 -24.00 27.10 4.66
N ILE A 215 -24.76 26.01 4.74
CA ILE A 215 -24.81 24.94 3.74
C ILE A 215 -26.22 24.93 3.11
N PRO A 216 -26.42 25.61 1.96
CA PRO A 216 -27.70 25.58 1.26
C PRO A 216 -28.07 24.17 0.79
N PRO A 217 -29.36 23.88 0.54
CA PRO A 217 -29.78 22.61 -0.03
C PRO A 217 -29.05 22.28 -1.35
N GLY A 218 -28.47 21.09 -1.39
CA GLY A 218 -27.71 20.55 -2.53
C GLY A 218 -26.29 21.08 -2.63
N SER A 219 -25.81 21.78 -1.61
CA SER A 219 -24.45 22.31 -1.54
C SER A 219 -23.63 21.60 -0.47
N SER A 220 -22.31 21.79 -0.54
CA SER A 220 -21.35 21.22 0.42
C SER A 220 -20.46 22.32 0.98
N GLN A 221 -19.96 22.14 2.21
CA GLN A 221 -18.95 23.00 2.83
C GLN A 221 -17.88 22.16 3.51
N LEU A 222 -16.66 22.68 3.52
CA LEU A 222 -15.51 22.14 4.24
C LEU A 222 -15.23 23.08 5.42
N ASN A 223 -14.81 22.55 6.58
CA ASN A 223 -14.32 23.33 7.71
C ASN A 223 -12.90 23.89 7.46
N LEU A 224 -12.73 24.59 6.33
CA LEU A 224 -11.42 25.00 5.83
C LEU A 224 -10.68 25.96 6.79
N LEU A 225 -11.42 26.84 7.46
CA LEU A 225 -10.85 27.87 8.35
C LEU A 225 -10.61 27.36 9.77
N ASP A 226 -11.16 26.19 10.12
CA ASP A 226 -11.23 25.67 11.48
C ASP A 226 -11.23 24.13 11.42
N PRO A 227 -10.09 23.52 11.01
CA PRO A 227 -9.92 22.07 10.99
C PRO A 227 -9.93 21.50 12.41
N PHE A 228 -10.34 20.26 12.57
CA PHE A 228 -10.07 19.53 13.83
C PHE A 228 -8.58 19.22 13.90
N GLU A 229 -8.05 19.04 15.11
CA GLU A 229 -6.66 18.61 15.31
C GLU A 229 -6.61 17.39 16.24
N VAL A 230 -5.88 16.36 15.80
CA VAL A 230 -5.76 15.08 16.49
C VAL A 230 -4.30 14.65 16.52
N GLU A 231 -3.81 14.30 17.72
CA GLU A 231 -2.50 13.68 17.96
C GLU A 231 -2.69 12.16 18.10
N PHE A 232 -1.95 11.39 17.31
CA PHE A 232 -1.94 9.93 17.32
C PHE A 232 -0.70 9.45 18.07
N ASN A 233 -0.90 8.63 19.10
CA ASN A 233 0.19 8.20 19.96
C ASN A 233 1.23 7.37 19.20
N GLU A 234 2.53 7.57 19.46
CA GLU A 234 3.63 6.78 18.86
C GLU A 234 3.44 5.26 19.04
N GLY A 235 3.00 4.81 20.22
CA GLY A 235 2.77 3.39 20.49
C GLY A 235 1.43 2.84 19.98
N ILE A 236 0.69 3.58 19.14
CA ILE A 236 -0.62 3.15 18.64
C ILE A 236 -0.51 1.97 17.66
N GLY A 237 0.60 1.90 16.92
CA GLY A 237 0.83 1.00 15.79
C GLY A 237 -0.18 1.18 14.65
N VAL A 238 0.00 0.43 13.57
CA VAL A 238 -0.92 0.42 12.42
C VAL A 238 -2.31 -0.11 12.83
N CYS A 239 -3.35 0.72 12.69
CA CYS A 239 -4.74 0.35 13.03
C CYS A 239 -5.78 1.31 12.44
N THR A 240 -7.06 1.01 12.66
CA THR A 240 -8.18 1.89 12.32
C THR A 240 -8.84 2.39 13.61
N ILE A 241 -9.10 3.69 13.70
CA ILE A 241 -9.71 4.33 14.88
C ILE A 241 -11.08 4.90 14.52
N PRO A 242 -12.14 4.55 15.26
CA PRO A 242 -13.47 5.10 15.04
C PRO A 242 -13.64 6.47 15.70
N PHE A 243 -14.26 7.40 14.97
CA PHE A 243 -14.63 8.74 15.41
C PHE A 243 -16.12 8.99 15.19
N THR A 244 -16.70 9.86 16.01
CA THR A 244 -18.06 10.38 15.83
C THR A 244 -18.01 11.89 15.68
N LEU A 245 -18.66 12.41 14.65
CA LEU A 245 -18.83 13.85 14.43
C LEU A 245 -20.23 14.30 14.86
N HIS A 246 -20.29 15.13 15.90
CA HIS A 246 -21.53 15.73 16.39
C HIS A 246 -21.79 17.06 15.67
N VAL A 247 -22.71 17.07 14.71
CA VAL A 247 -23.05 18.25 13.90
C VAL A 247 -24.27 18.96 14.46
N THR A 248 -24.17 20.28 14.65
CA THR A 248 -25.28 21.14 15.06
C THR A 248 -25.51 22.27 14.05
N SER A 249 -26.76 22.68 13.91
CA SER A 249 -27.16 23.87 13.15
C SER A 249 -28.20 24.65 13.93
N ASN A 250 -28.31 25.95 13.63
CA ASN A 250 -29.35 26.79 14.19
C ASN A 250 -30.76 26.20 13.92
N GLY A 251 -31.70 26.49 14.81
CA GLY A 251 -33.04 25.88 14.79
C GLY A 251 -33.14 24.56 15.56
N GLY A 252 -32.06 24.06 16.15
CA GLY A 252 -32.07 22.86 17.00
C GLY A 252 -31.83 21.54 16.26
N TYR A 253 -31.25 21.62 15.05
CA TYR A 253 -30.80 20.44 14.32
C TYR A 253 -29.57 19.82 14.97
N TYR A 254 -29.51 18.49 14.97
CA TYR A 254 -28.42 17.68 15.48
C TYR A 254 -28.29 16.39 14.65
N ALA A 255 -27.07 15.97 14.37
CA ALA A 255 -26.76 14.69 13.74
C ALA A 255 -25.42 14.15 14.24
N ASP A 256 -25.34 12.82 14.33
CA ASP A 256 -24.10 12.08 14.59
C ASP A 256 -23.70 11.35 13.32
N LEU A 257 -22.45 11.56 12.90
CA LEU A 257 -21.86 10.96 11.71
C LEU A 257 -20.61 10.19 12.13
N ASP A 258 -20.68 8.86 12.05
CA ASP A 258 -19.55 7.99 12.38
C ASP A 258 -18.63 7.79 11.17
N PHE A 259 -17.33 7.82 11.40
CA PHE A 259 -16.31 7.55 10.39
C PHE A 259 -15.04 7.00 11.05
N ASP A 260 -14.18 6.41 10.24
CA ASP A 260 -12.93 5.82 10.69
C ASP A 260 -11.73 6.60 10.13
N ILE A 261 -10.66 6.72 10.93
CA ILE A 261 -9.35 7.18 10.45
C ILE A 261 -8.39 5.99 10.49
N GLU A 262 -7.73 5.72 9.37
CA GLU A 262 -6.67 4.72 9.28
C GLU A 262 -5.35 5.34 9.71
N VAL A 263 -4.71 4.74 10.71
CA VAL A 263 -3.30 4.99 11.08
C VAL A 263 -2.48 3.89 10.44
N THR A 264 -1.62 4.25 9.50
CA THR A 264 -0.94 3.29 8.62
C THR A 264 0.54 3.62 8.47
N LEU A 265 1.30 2.68 7.92
CA LEU A 265 2.64 2.91 7.38
C LEU A 265 2.63 2.57 5.87
N ASN A 266 1.47 2.49 5.23
CA ASN A 266 1.41 2.27 3.79
C ASN A 266 1.77 3.58 3.08
N LEU A 267 2.70 3.48 2.13
CA LEU A 267 3.01 4.58 1.23
C LEU A 267 1.73 5.07 0.53
N ALA A 268 1.63 6.38 0.29
CA ALA A 268 0.46 6.96 -0.37
C ALA A 268 0.17 6.29 -1.73
N GLY A 269 -1.09 5.90 -1.96
CA GLY A 269 -1.50 5.15 -3.16
C GLY A 269 -1.40 3.62 -3.04
N TRP A 270 -0.82 3.11 -1.94
CA TRP A 270 -0.71 1.68 -1.65
C TRP A 270 -1.62 1.26 -0.48
N PRO A 271 -2.05 -0.02 -0.43
CA PRO A 271 -1.74 -1.11 -1.34
C PRO A 271 -2.51 -1.07 -2.66
N VAL A 272 -1.92 -1.66 -3.70
CA VAL A 272 -2.64 -2.00 -4.92
C VAL A 272 -3.17 -3.43 -4.81
N LEU A 273 -4.49 -3.59 -4.90
CA LEU A 273 -5.16 -4.88 -4.76
C LEU A 273 -5.15 -5.67 -6.07
N ILE A 274 -4.56 -6.86 -6.05
CA ILE A 274 -4.49 -7.78 -7.19
C ILE A 274 -5.14 -9.10 -6.78
N THR A 275 -6.25 -9.45 -7.45
CA THR A 275 -7.00 -10.67 -7.14
C THR A 275 -6.13 -11.91 -7.40
N ASN A 276 -6.23 -12.95 -6.57
CA ASN A 276 -5.38 -14.17 -6.60
C ASN A 276 -3.89 -13.98 -6.22
N GLY A 277 -3.42 -12.74 -6.13
CA GLY A 277 -2.20 -12.32 -5.44
C GLY A 277 -0.91 -12.44 -6.23
N VAL A 278 0.14 -11.91 -5.61
CA VAL A 278 1.49 -11.76 -6.16
C VAL A 278 2.46 -12.69 -5.41
N PRO A 279 2.82 -13.85 -5.99
CA PRO A 279 3.66 -14.83 -5.31
C PRO A 279 5.16 -14.54 -5.46
N GLY A 280 5.56 -13.82 -6.51
CA GLY A 280 6.95 -13.43 -6.77
C GLY A 280 7.34 -12.18 -5.99
N SER A 281 8.64 -11.96 -5.84
CA SER A 281 9.19 -10.75 -5.25
C SER A 281 9.11 -9.59 -6.24
N PRO A 282 8.77 -8.36 -5.80
CA PRO A 282 8.76 -7.19 -6.66
C PRO A 282 10.17 -6.85 -7.17
N ALA A 283 10.22 -6.10 -8.26
CA ALA A 283 11.41 -5.39 -8.72
C ALA A 283 11.10 -3.89 -8.78
N ILE A 284 11.86 -3.10 -8.05
CA ILE A 284 11.79 -1.63 -8.08
C ILE A 284 13.07 -1.07 -8.67
N ALA A 285 12.93 -0.21 -9.67
CA ALA A 285 13.99 0.55 -10.31
C ALA A 285 13.38 1.71 -11.11
N ASP A 286 14.21 2.63 -11.58
CA ASP A 286 13.84 3.56 -12.65
C ASP A 286 13.92 2.77 -13.97
N LEU A 287 12.76 2.46 -14.57
CA LEU A 287 12.68 1.62 -15.76
C LEU A 287 12.70 2.41 -17.06
N ASP A 288 12.18 3.64 -17.06
CA ASP A 288 12.07 4.46 -18.27
C ASP A 288 13.24 5.47 -18.42
N ASN A 289 14.02 5.67 -17.36
CA ASN A 289 15.18 6.57 -17.27
C ASN A 289 14.88 7.99 -17.77
N ALA A 290 13.63 8.42 -17.67
CA ALA A 290 13.17 9.71 -18.15
C ALA A 290 13.17 10.78 -17.06
N ASP A 291 12.86 10.42 -15.81
CA ASP A 291 12.66 11.34 -14.69
C ASP A 291 13.40 10.96 -13.39
N ASN A 292 13.99 9.78 -13.27
CA ASN A 292 14.57 9.20 -12.04
C ASN A 292 13.53 8.81 -10.97
N ASP A 293 12.24 8.81 -11.32
CA ASP A 293 11.23 8.23 -10.45
C ASP A 293 11.35 6.69 -10.52
N LEU A 294 10.99 6.01 -9.43
CA LEU A 294 11.06 4.55 -9.38
C LEU A 294 9.70 3.94 -9.72
N GLU A 295 9.73 2.87 -10.53
CA GLU A 295 8.57 2.03 -10.81
C GLU A 295 8.69 0.67 -10.13
N LEU A 296 7.54 0.08 -9.82
CA LEU A 296 7.42 -1.28 -9.31
C LEU A 296 6.87 -2.23 -10.38
N ALA A 297 7.68 -3.22 -10.74
CA ALA A 297 7.28 -4.33 -11.60
C ALA A 297 7.02 -5.61 -10.79
N CYS A 298 5.93 -6.32 -11.10
CA CYS A 298 5.62 -7.62 -10.51
C CYS A 298 4.80 -8.52 -11.45
N GLY A 299 4.72 -9.81 -11.12
CA GLY A 299 3.89 -10.77 -11.85
C GLY A 299 2.93 -11.51 -10.92
N ASP A 300 1.71 -11.77 -11.38
CA ASP A 300 0.62 -12.27 -10.53
C ASP A 300 0.12 -13.69 -10.88
N LYS A 301 -0.81 -14.21 -10.05
CA LYS A 301 -1.46 -15.51 -10.31
C LYS A 301 -2.61 -15.46 -11.32
N ASN A 302 -2.97 -14.32 -11.88
CA ASN A 302 -3.84 -14.25 -13.05
C ASN A 302 -3.05 -14.45 -14.35
N GLY A 303 -1.71 -14.32 -14.28
CA GLY A 303 -0.82 -14.41 -15.41
C GLY A 303 -0.48 -13.04 -16.00
N GLU A 304 -0.65 -11.99 -15.22
CA GLU A 304 -0.46 -10.61 -15.59
C GLU A 304 0.88 -10.11 -15.04
N VAL A 305 1.64 -9.43 -15.89
CA VAL A 305 2.78 -8.59 -15.50
C VAL A 305 2.21 -7.20 -15.26
N HIS A 306 2.57 -6.57 -14.15
CA HIS A 306 2.16 -5.22 -13.80
C HIS A 306 3.37 -4.31 -13.71
N LEU A 307 3.14 -3.03 -13.97
CA LEU A 307 4.09 -1.95 -13.77
C LEU A 307 3.33 -0.76 -13.17
N TYR A 308 3.77 -0.29 -12.01
CA TYR A 308 3.15 0.81 -11.28
C TYR A 308 4.17 1.91 -11.03
N ASN A 309 3.74 3.17 -11.10
CA ASN A 309 4.52 4.26 -10.52
C ASN A 309 4.41 4.29 -8.99
N MET A 310 5.18 5.17 -8.35
CA MET A 310 5.20 5.34 -6.89
C MET A 310 3.83 5.63 -6.25
N ASN A 311 2.89 6.28 -6.98
CA ASN A 311 1.55 6.58 -6.49
C ASN A 311 0.56 5.39 -6.63
N GLY A 312 1.05 4.19 -6.95
CA GLY A 312 0.21 3.00 -7.15
C GLY A 312 -0.62 3.02 -8.44
N THR A 313 -0.34 3.93 -9.38
CA THR A 313 -1.05 3.99 -10.67
C THR A 313 -0.38 3.06 -11.67
N GLU A 314 -1.17 2.18 -12.30
CA GLU A 314 -0.68 1.26 -13.32
C GLU A 314 -0.33 2.02 -14.61
N LEU A 315 0.89 1.80 -15.12
CA LEU A 315 1.40 2.48 -16.30
C LEU A 315 0.75 1.95 -17.59
N GLY A 316 0.69 2.82 -18.60
CA GLY A 316 0.09 2.49 -19.89
C GLY A 316 0.82 1.32 -20.56
N GLY A 317 0.04 0.33 -21.01
CA GLY A 317 0.59 -0.93 -21.55
C GLY A 317 0.50 -2.10 -20.56
N PHE A 318 0.24 -1.82 -19.29
CA PHE A 318 0.02 -2.80 -18.24
C PHE A 318 -1.45 -2.82 -17.77
N PRO A 319 -1.96 -3.96 -17.28
CA PRO A 319 -1.25 -5.22 -17.11
C PRO A 319 -1.03 -5.95 -18.45
N TYR A 320 0.13 -6.58 -18.61
CA TYR A 320 0.41 -7.43 -19.76
C TYR A 320 0.05 -8.89 -19.46
N ASN A 321 -0.86 -9.46 -20.24
CA ASN A 321 -1.36 -10.82 -20.00
C ASN A 321 -0.51 -11.90 -20.72
N THR A 322 0.18 -12.72 -19.94
CA THR A 322 0.98 -13.86 -20.44
C THR A 322 0.17 -15.14 -20.67
N GLY A 323 -1.11 -15.15 -20.25
CA GLY A 323 -2.08 -16.21 -20.48
C GLY A 323 -2.27 -17.23 -19.34
N ASN A 324 -1.37 -17.27 -18.35
CA ASN A 324 -1.49 -18.13 -17.17
C ASN A 324 -0.54 -17.64 -16.06
N GLN A 325 -0.79 -18.08 -14.83
CA GLN A 325 -0.07 -17.74 -13.60
C GLN A 325 1.45 -17.52 -13.75
N ILE A 326 1.94 -16.42 -13.18
CA ILE A 326 3.35 -16.14 -12.95
C ILE A 326 3.65 -16.48 -11.48
N TYR A 327 4.60 -17.39 -11.26
CA TYR A 327 4.99 -17.81 -9.90
C TYR A 327 6.37 -17.28 -9.49
N GLY A 328 7.26 -17.08 -10.47
CA GLY A 328 8.57 -16.49 -10.24
C GLY A 328 8.49 -14.98 -10.05
N SER A 329 9.57 -14.40 -9.56
CA SER A 329 9.75 -12.93 -9.58
C SER A 329 10.02 -12.47 -11.01
N VAL A 330 9.77 -11.21 -11.34
CA VAL A 330 10.29 -10.62 -12.59
C VAL A 330 11.79 -10.32 -12.45
N ALA A 331 12.49 -10.31 -13.57
CA ALA A 331 13.86 -9.81 -13.67
C ALA A 331 13.87 -8.55 -14.55
N LEU A 332 14.70 -7.57 -14.19
CA LEU A 332 14.88 -6.36 -14.99
C LEU A 332 16.31 -6.28 -15.50
N ALA A 333 16.45 -5.92 -16.77
CA ALA A 333 17.73 -5.61 -17.38
C ALA A 333 17.54 -4.88 -18.71
N ASN A 334 18.54 -4.11 -19.09
CA ASN A 334 18.67 -3.56 -20.44
C ASN A 334 19.11 -4.67 -21.40
N LEU A 335 18.20 -5.15 -22.23
CA LEU A 335 18.39 -6.26 -23.18
C LEU A 335 18.70 -5.76 -24.59
N ASP A 336 18.14 -4.62 -25.00
CA ASP A 336 18.30 -4.12 -26.37
C ASP A 336 19.38 -3.04 -26.54
N GLY A 337 20.00 -2.62 -25.44
CA GLY A 337 21.13 -1.69 -25.38
C GLY A 337 20.72 -0.22 -25.37
N ASP A 338 19.46 0.10 -25.11
CA ASP A 338 19.00 1.46 -24.94
C ASP A 338 19.29 2.01 -23.53
N GLU A 339 18.52 2.97 -23.02
CA GLU A 339 18.71 3.54 -21.69
C GLU A 339 17.62 3.07 -20.70
N GLU A 340 16.66 2.28 -21.17
CA GLU A 340 15.52 1.74 -20.42
C GLU A 340 15.87 0.34 -19.85
N LEU A 341 15.05 -0.16 -18.93
CA LEU A 341 15.15 -1.51 -18.37
C LEU A 341 13.92 -2.34 -18.72
N GLU A 342 14.14 -3.44 -19.44
CA GLU A 342 13.07 -4.34 -19.84
C GLU A 342 12.70 -5.34 -18.74
N ILE A 343 11.42 -5.68 -18.71
CA ILE A 343 10.83 -6.61 -17.76
C ILE A 343 10.78 -8.00 -18.39
N VAL A 344 11.49 -8.95 -17.78
CA VAL A 344 11.47 -10.36 -18.15
C VAL A 344 10.59 -11.16 -17.20
N ALA A 345 9.59 -11.84 -17.75
CA ALA A 345 8.67 -12.69 -16.99
C ALA A 345 8.54 -14.09 -17.59
N ALA A 346 8.37 -15.09 -16.71
CA ALA A 346 8.20 -16.49 -17.07
C ALA A 346 6.89 -17.03 -16.47
N SER A 347 6.03 -17.64 -17.30
CA SER A 347 4.68 -18.02 -16.87
C SER A 347 4.31 -19.48 -17.15
N ARG A 348 3.23 -19.93 -16.49
CA ARG A 348 2.65 -21.27 -16.69
C ARG A 348 2.00 -21.47 -18.05
N ALA A 349 1.95 -20.44 -18.90
CA ALA A 349 1.50 -20.55 -20.28
C ALA A 349 2.60 -21.06 -21.22
N ASN A 350 3.74 -21.51 -20.66
CA ASN A 350 4.98 -21.85 -21.39
C ASN A 350 5.63 -20.61 -22.00
N LYS A 351 5.38 -19.42 -21.42
CA LYS A 351 5.76 -18.15 -22.01
C LYS A 351 6.95 -17.54 -21.28
N VAL A 352 7.94 -17.11 -22.05
CA VAL A 352 8.95 -16.13 -21.63
C VAL A 352 8.68 -14.87 -22.42
N VAL A 353 8.45 -13.76 -21.72
CA VAL A 353 8.21 -12.46 -22.35
C VAL A 353 9.27 -11.49 -21.88
N ALA A 354 9.72 -10.64 -22.79
CA ALA A 354 10.50 -9.44 -22.50
C ALA A 354 9.69 -8.22 -22.98
N LEU A 355 9.44 -7.29 -22.06
CA LEU A 355 8.55 -6.15 -22.25
C LEU A 355 9.32 -4.85 -21.97
N ASN A 356 9.10 -3.85 -22.83
CA ASN A 356 9.54 -2.49 -22.57
C ASN A 356 8.65 -1.84 -21.49
N PRO A 357 9.13 -0.77 -20.83
CA PRO A 357 8.34 0.00 -19.86
C PRO A 357 7.05 0.62 -20.43
N ASP A 358 6.95 0.79 -21.75
CA ASP A 358 5.73 1.24 -22.45
C ASP A 358 4.71 0.09 -22.73
N GLY A 359 5.04 -1.12 -22.31
CA GLY A 359 4.25 -2.35 -22.51
C GLY A 359 4.39 -2.99 -23.89
N SER A 360 5.21 -2.43 -24.78
CA SER A 360 5.56 -3.08 -26.04
C SER A 360 6.45 -4.31 -25.81
N THR A 361 6.34 -5.31 -26.68
CA THR A 361 7.04 -6.59 -26.51
C THR A 361 8.31 -6.62 -27.35
N LEU A 362 9.47 -6.84 -26.72
CA LEU A 362 10.71 -7.17 -27.43
C LEU A 362 10.60 -8.57 -28.04
N PHE A 363 10.23 -9.56 -27.24
CA PHE A 363 9.88 -10.89 -27.72
C PHE A 363 8.90 -11.63 -26.81
N ASP A 364 8.19 -12.58 -27.41
CA ASP A 364 7.36 -13.57 -26.73
C ASP A 364 7.80 -14.96 -27.24
N TYR A 365 8.51 -15.70 -26.38
CA TYR A 365 8.99 -17.04 -26.67
C TYR A 365 8.13 -18.10 -25.98
N THR A 366 7.85 -19.20 -26.69
CA THR A 366 7.07 -20.33 -26.16
C THR A 366 7.95 -21.57 -25.97
N THR A 367 8.13 -21.99 -24.73
CA THR A 367 8.86 -23.22 -24.35
C THR A 367 7.99 -24.47 -24.55
N ASP A 368 8.59 -25.64 -24.38
CA ASP A 368 7.90 -26.93 -24.49
C ASP A 368 7.00 -27.28 -23.29
N SER A 369 7.14 -26.56 -22.17
CA SER A 369 6.41 -26.83 -20.92
C SER A 369 6.38 -25.62 -20.00
N ASN A 370 5.45 -25.64 -19.02
CA ASN A 370 5.22 -24.55 -18.08
C ASN A 370 6.50 -24.11 -17.37
N LEU A 371 6.57 -22.82 -17.07
CA LEU A 371 7.63 -22.21 -16.28
C LEU A 371 7.05 -21.83 -14.91
N LEU A 372 7.80 -22.13 -13.85
CA LEU A 372 7.51 -21.69 -12.49
C LEU A 372 8.70 -20.97 -11.85
N CYS A 373 9.81 -20.84 -12.57
CA CYS A 373 11.05 -20.27 -12.09
C CYS A 373 11.02 -18.74 -12.12
N THR A 374 11.90 -18.13 -11.34
CA THR A 374 12.33 -16.74 -11.56
C THR A 374 13.32 -16.74 -12.74
N PRO A 375 13.06 -16.01 -13.84
CA PRO A 375 14.03 -15.83 -14.92
C PRO A 375 15.30 -15.17 -14.38
N VAL A 376 16.42 -15.47 -15.01
CA VAL A 376 17.71 -14.81 -14.75
C VAL A 376 18.18 -14.18 -16.03
N VAL A 377 18.71 -12.97 -15.92
CA VAL A 377 19.35 -12.29 -17.05
C VAL A 377 20.84 -12.17 -16.75
N ALA A 378 21.70 -12.56 -17.69
CA ALA A 378 23.14 -12.46 -17.54
C ALA A 378 23.84 -12.47 -18.91
N ASP A 379 24.91 -11.70 -19.04
CA ASP A 379 25.88 -11.87 -20.12
C ASP A 379 26.69 -13.15 -19.86
N LEU A 380 26.37 -14.23 -20.59
CA LEU A 380 26.95 -15.55 -20.36
C LEU A 380 28.32 -15.71 -21.00
N ASN A 381 28.65 -14.93 -22.04
CA ASN A 381 29.85 -15.14 -22.85
C ASN A 381 30.86 -13.97 -22.77
N GLY A 382 30.54 -12.92 -22.03
CA GLY A 382 31.36 -11.73 -21.83
C GLY A 382 31.38 -10.75 -23.01
N ASP A 383 30.40 -10.82 -23.93
CA ASP A 383 30.33 -9.96 -25.10
C ASP A 383 29.57 -8.63 -24.86
N GLY A 384 29.01 -8.46 -23.67
CA GLY A 384 28.23 -7.29 -23.25
C GLY A 384 26.75 -7.35 -23.63
N VAL A 385 26.30 -8.42 -24.28
CA VAL A 385 24.89 -8.70 -24.56
C VAL A 385 24.38 -9.71 -23.52
N GLN A 386 23.14 -9.54 -23.08
CA GLN A 386 22.59 -10.36 -22.02
C GLN A 386 21.65 -11.44 -22.56
N GLU A 387 21.76 -12.64 -21.99
CA GLU A 387 20.86 -13.76 -22.24
C GLU A 387 19.88 -13.99 -21.10
N ILE A 388 18.72 -14.53 -21.45
CA ILE A 388 17.64 -14.91 -20.55
C ILE A 388 17.70 -16.41 -20.28
N ILE A 389 17.84 -16.79 -19.02
CA ILE A 389 17.89 -18.18 -18.58
C ILE A 389 16.60 -18.53 -17.82
N VAL A 390 15.91 -19.56 -18.31
CA VAL A 390 14.69 -20.07 -17.68
C VAL A 390 14.66 -21.59 -17.63
N GLN A 391 13.85 -22.13 -16.74
CA GLN A 391 13.75 -23.56 -16.54
C GLN A 391 12.30 -24.05 -16.52
N THR A 392 12.05 -25.13 -17.25
CA THR A 392 10.72 -25.75 -17.36
C THR A 392 10.46 -26.74 -16.24
N ILE A 393 9.20 -26.87 -15.81
CA ILE A 393 8.80 -27.87 -14.81
C ILE A 393 8.97 -29.33 -15.26
N THR A 394 9.42 -29.57 -16.48
CA THR A 394 9.78 -30.90 -16.96
C THR A 394 11.25 -31.14 -16.71
N LYS A 395 12.17 -30.61 -17.52
CA LYS A 395 13.61 -30.94 -17.43
C LYS A 395 14.52 -29.96 -18.16
N ASN A 396 13.96 -29.08 -18.98
CA ASN A 396 14.73 -28.31 -19.94
C ASN A 396 15.14 -26.98 -19.32
N LEU A 397 16.45 -26.71 -19.40
CA LEU A 397 17.05 -25.40 -19.19
C LEU A 397 17.15 -24.71 -20.55
N TYR A 398 16.56 -23.53 -20.66
CA TYR A 398 16.61 -22.69 -21.85
C TYR A 398 17.53 -21.50 -21.59
N VAL A 399 18.27 -21.14 -22.64
CA VAL A 399 18.96 -19.86 -22.75
C VAL A 399 18.45 -19.23 -24.05
N ILE A 400 17.95 -18.01 -23.92
CA ILE A 400 17.28 -17.24 -24.98
C ILE A 400 18.01 -15.92 -25.07
N ASP A 401 18.38 -15.50 -26.28
CA ASP A 401 18.98 -14.19 -26.49
C ASP A 401 17.92 -13.07 -26.39
N GLN A 402 18.39 -11.82 -26.40
CA GLN A 402 17.55 -10.62 -26.34
C GLN A 402 16.53 -10.49 -27.49
N THR A 403 16.66 -11.28 -28.57
CA THR A 403 15.73 -11.29 -29.70
C THR A 403 14.64 -12.38 -29.59
N GLY A 404 14.69 -13.20 -28.53
CA GLY A 404 13.82 -14.36 -28.39
C GLY A 404 14.31 -15.58 -29.18
N THR A 405 15.56 -15.61 -29.63
CA THR A 405 16.15 -16.75 -30.32
C THR A 405 16.87 -17.66 -29.33
N ILE A 406 16.81 -18.98 -29.56
CA ILE A 406 17.51 -19.94 -28.69
C ILE A 406 19.02 -19.83 -28.87
N TYR A 407 19.71 -19.68 -27.73
CA TYR A 407 21.17 -19.65 -27.68
C TYR A 407 21.76 -21.01 -28.11
N PRO A 408 22.90 -21.03 -28.81
CA PRO A 408 23.51 -22.29 -29.27
C PRO A 408 23.65 -23.35 -28.18
N ASN A 409 23.34 -24.60 -28.53
CA ASN A 409 23.37 -25.79 -27.66
C ASN A 409 22.27 -25.89 -26.59
N PHE A 410 21.36 -24.90 -26.52
CA PHE A 410 20.17 -24.96 -25.68
C PHE A 410 18.92 -25.36 -26.51
N PRO A 411 17.84 -25.86 -25.85
CA PRO A 411 17.76 -26.20 -24.44
C PRO A 411 18.59 -27.44 -24.06
N VAL A 412 19.09 -27.45 -22.82
CA VAL A 412 19.74 -28.61 -22.20
C VAL A 412 18.69 -29.39 -21.41
N THR A 413 18.54 -30.69 -21.71
CA THR A 413 17.63 -31.58 -20.97
C THR A 413 18.35 -32.21 -19.79
N LEU A 414 17.94 -31.85 -18.57
CA LEU A 414 18.45 -32.42 -17.33
C LEU A 414 17.72 -33.72 -16.95
N PRO A 415 18.23 -34.52 -16.00
CA PRO A 415 17.59 -35.80 -15.68
C PRO A 415 16.17 -35.69 -15.08
N ASN A 416 15.85 -34.59 -14.37
CA ASN A 416 14.60 -34.41 -13.61
C ASN A 416 14.07 -32.96 -13.60
N PHE A 417 12.86 -32.78 -13.06
CA PHE A 417 12.17 -31.48 -12.93
C PHE A 417 12.57 -30.69 -11.69
N MET A 418 12.14 -29.42 -11.55
CA MET A 418 12.24 -28.68 -10.28
C MET A 418 10.90 -28.15 -9.78
N TYR A 419 10.95 -27.60 -8.56
CA TYR A 419 9.84 -26.99 -7.86
C TYR A 419 9.62 -25.53 -8.26
N SER A 420 8.41 -25.03 -7.96
CA SER A 420 8.00 -23.66 -8.20
C SER A 420 8.89 -22.63 -7.49
N GLY A 421 9.15 -21.49 -8.12
CA GLY A 421 9.83 -20.32 -7.55
C GLY A 421 11.37 -20.42 -7.49
N VAL A 422 11.94 -21.59 -7.76
CA VAL A 422 13.40 -21.79 -7.76
C VAL A 422 13.99 -21.27 -9.06
N GLY A 423 15.01 -20.41 -8.97
CA GLY A 423 15.79 -19.95 -10.11
C GLY A 423 17.18 -20.59 -10.16
N VAL A 424 17.84 -20.47 -11.31
CA VAL A 424 19.26 -20.84 -11.48
C VAL A 424 20.15 -19.73 -10.93
N ALA A 425 21.38 -20.02 -10.49
CA ALA A 425 22.37 -18.99 -10.18
C ALA A 425 23.47 -18.95 -11.24
N VAL A 426 24.06 -17.77 -11.51
CA VAL A 426 24.95 -17.58 -12.65
C VAL A 426 26.18 -16.76 -12.26
N GLU A 427 27.37 -17.28 -12.55
CA GLU A 427 28.65 -16.58 -12.38
C GLU A 427 29.78 -17.28 -13.14
N ASP A 428 30.85 -16.56 -13.47
CA ASP A 428 32.12 -17.13 -13.95
C ASP A 428 32.86 -17.80 -12.77
N LEU A 429 32.66 -19.11 -12.61
CA LEU A 429 33.14 -19.86 -11.45
C LEU A 429 34.58 -20.36 -11.61
N ASP A 430 35.05 -20.51 -12.85
CA ASP A 430 36.39 -21.00 -13.16
C ASP A 430 37.36 -19.92 -13.69
N GLY A 431 36.87 -18.70 -13.91
CA GLY A 431 37.64 -17.53 -14.30
C GLY A 431 37.99 -17.49 -15.79
N ASP A 432 37.25 -18.20 -16.64
CA ASP A 432 37.50 -18.26 -18.09
C ASP A 432 36.83 -17.11 -18.88
N GLY A 433 35.98 -16.33 -18.22
CA GLY A 433 35.24 -15.19 -18.78
C GLY A 433 33.84 -15.54 -19.30
N ALA A 434 33.51 -16.82 -19.48
CA ALA A 434 32.14 -17.27 -19.65
C ALA A 434 31.53 -17.58 -18.27
N LYS A 435 30.20 -17.49 -18.15
CA LYS A 435 29.51 -17.77 -16.90
C LYS A 435 28.93 -19.18 -16.89
N GLU A 436 29.08 -19.85 -15.76
CA GLU A 436 28.44 -21.13 -15.46
C GLU A 436 27.04 -20.91 -14.87
N ILE A 437 26.16 -21.87 -15.16
CA ILE A 437 24.77 -21.89 -14.69
C ILE A 437 24.63 -23.00 -13.64
N LEU A 438 24.34 -22.61 -12.40
CA LEU A 438 24.02 -23.51 -11.30
C LEU A 438 22.52 -23.83 -11.26
N VAL A 439 22.22 -25.11 -11.41
CA VAL A 439 20.86 -25.61 -11.62
C VAL A 439 20.44 -26.59 -10.52
N PRO A 440 19.68 -26.13 -9.51
CA PRO A 440 19.17 -27.00 -8.46
C PRO A 440 18.02 -27.88 -8.99
N CYS A 441 18.12 -29.21 -8.84
CA CYS A 441 17.10 -30.16 -9.33
C CYS A 441 16.39 -30.90 -8.18
N ASN A 442 15.13 -31.31 -8.40
CA ASN A 442 14.31 -31.90 -7.34
C ASN A 442 14.81 -33.25 -6.77
N ASN A 443 15.69 -33.92 -7.50
CA ASN A 443 16.30 -35.19 -7.14
C ASN A 443 17.43 -35.04 -6.11
N GLY A 444 17.64 -33.83 -5.60
CA GLY A 444 18.72 -33.54 -4.66
C GLY A 444 20.07 -33.45 -5.37
N VAL A 445 20.11 -32.94 -6.60
CA VAL A 445 21.37 -32.72 -7.32
C VAL A 445 21.45 -31.25 -7.73
N LEU A 446 22.60 -30.63 -7.46
CA LEU A 446 22.98 -29.33 -8.03
C LEU A 446 23.88 -29.61 -9.24
N TYR A 447 23.47 -29.14 -10.42
CA TYR A 447 24.29 -29.23 -11.63
C TYR A 447 24.99 -27.89 -11.88
N CYS A 448 26.22 -27.94 -12.38
CA CYS A 448 26.90 -26.81 -12.98
C CYS A 448 26.99 -27.05 -14.48
N ILE A 449 26.41 -26.15 -15.27
CA ILE A 449 26.31 -26.24 -16.73
C ILE A 449 27.06 -25.05 -17.34
N ASP A 450 27.95 -25.31 -18.30
CA ASP A 450 28.66 -24.27 -19.04
C ASP A 450 27.83 -23.73 -20.22
N THR A 451 28.33 -22.69 -20.88
CA THR A 451 27.71 -22.08 -22.07
C THR A 451 27.70 -22.99 -23.30
N SER A 452 28.45 -24.09 -23.30
CA SER A 452 28.38 -25.14 -24.32
C SER A 452 27.19 -26.10 -24.11
N GLY A 453 26.48 -25.96 -22.98
CA GLY A 453 25.39 -26.84 -22.56
C GLY A 453 25.88 -28.12 -21.90
N SER A 454 27.16 -28.21 -21.55
CA SER A 454 27.77 -29.39 -20.93
C SER A 454 27.75 -29.30 -19.41
N THR A 455 27.57 -30.43 -18.75
CA THR A 455 27.73 -30.49 -17.28
C THR A 455 29.21 -30.49 -16.91
N VAL A 456 29.66 -29.41 -16.27
CA VAL A 456 31.03 -29.27 -15.74
C VAL A 456 31.21 -30.19 -14.53
N TRP A 457 30.28 -30.10 -13.57
CA TRP A 457 30.22 -30.95 -12.40
C TRP A 457 28.78 -31.07 -11.88
N SER A 458 28.56 -32.02 -10.96
CA SER A 458 27.29 -32.15 -10.26
C SER A 458 27.51 -32.65 -8.83
N THR A 459 26.75 -32.11 -7.89
CA THR A 459 26.84 -32.48 -6.47
C THR A 459 25.53 -33.04 -5.95
N THR A 460 25.59 -34.23 -5.35
CA THR A 460 24.43 -34.85 -4.70
C THR A 460 24.27 -34.29 -3.30
N LEU A 461 23.10 -33.72 -3.03
CA LEU A 461 22.66 -33.17 -1.75
C LEU A 461 21.76 -34.19 -1.03
N SER A 462 21.72 -34.13 0.31
CA SER A 462 20.92 -35.08 1.11
C SER A 462 19.40 -34.88 1.01
N GLY A 463 18.96 -33.74 0.47
CA GLY A 463 17.56 -33.36 0.33
C GLY A 463 17.31 -32.57 -0.95
N THR A 464 16.04 -32.24 -1.22
CA THR A 464 15.67 -31.49 -2.41
C THR A 464 16.01 -30.01 -2.22
N PRO A 465 16.80 -29.37 -3.09
CA PRO A 465 16.95 -27.92 -3.11
C PRO A 465 15.62 -27.29 -3.52
N ARG A 466 15.13 -26.38 -2.69
CA ARG A 466 13.78 -25.79 -2.79
C ARG A 466 13.80 -24.27 -2.81
N SER A 467 15.01 -23.72 -2.84
CA SER A 467 15.34 -22.33 -3.06
C SER A 467 16.54 -22.26 -3.99
N SER A 468 16.79 -21.09 -4.58
CA SER A 468 17.94 -20.85 -5.45
C SER A 468 19.23 -20.88 -4.63
N ALA A 469 20.33 -21.37 -5.23
CA ALA A 469 21.67 -21.24 -4.66
C ALA A 469 22.12 -19.77 -4.64
N THR A 470 23.04 -19.46 -3.74
CA THR A 470 23.73 -18.16 -3.67
C THR A 470 25.20 -18.37 -3.98
N ILE A 471 25.70 -17.64 -4.97
CA ILE A 471 27.13 -17.61 -5.30
C ILE A 471 27.74 -16.42 -4.57
N VAL A 472 28.78 -16.69 -3.78
CA VAL A 472 29.48 -15.68 -2.98
C VAL A 472 30.89 -15.55 -3.52
N LYS A 473 31.22 -14.35 -4.01
CA LYS A 473 32.60 -13.97 -4.29
C LYS A 473 33.22 -13.38 -3.03
N PHE A 474 34.39 -13.87 -2.66
CA PHE A 474 35.15 -13.38 -1.51
C PHE A 474 36.65 -13.48 -1.76
N ASN A 475 37.36 -12.35 -1.77
CA ASN A 475 38.81 -12.30 -2.02
C ASN A 475 39.24 -13.03 -3.31
N ASN A 476 38.47 -12.88 -4.40
CA ASN A 476 38.64 -13.57 -5.69
C ASN A 476 38.41 -15.09 -5.69
N GLU A 477 37.79 -15.64 -4.66
CA GLU A 477 37.30 -17.02 -4.66
C GLU A 477 35.78 -17.04 -4.70
N TYR A 478 35.22 -18.08 -5.34
CA TYR A 478 33.78 -18.30 -5.39
C TYR A 478 33.38 -19.48 -4.50
N LYS A 479 32.32 -19.25 -3.72
CA LYS A 479 31.67 -20.24 -2.85
C LYS A 479 30.19 -20.31 -3.20
N ILE A 480 29.58 -21.47 -2.99
CA ILE A 480 28.17 -21.69 -3.32
C ILE A 480 27.45 -22.14 -2.06
N VAL A 481 26.43 -21.38 -1.65
CA VAL A 481 25.61 -21.68 -0.47
C VAL A 481 24.23 -22.14 -0.91
N ILE A 482 23.78 -23.30 -0.44
CA ILE A 482 22.46 -23.86 -0.81
C ILE A 482 21.80 -24.63 0.35
N GLY A 483 20.54 -24.31 0.61
CA GLY A 483 19.69 -25.02 1.57
C GLY A 483 18.81 -26.08 0.90
N VAL A 484 18.48 -27.15 1.64
CA VAL A 484 17.65 -28.24 1.14
C VAL A 484 16.53 -28.66 2.11
N SER A 485 15.60 -29.47 1.61
CA SER A 485 14.31 -29.72 2.25
C SER A 485 14.32 -30.46 3.59
N ASN A 486 15.44 -31.04 3.97
CA ASN A 486 15.61 -31.77 5.23
C ASN A 486 16.40 -30.96 6.27
N GLY A 487 16.62 -29.66 6.03
CA GLY A 487 17.33 -28.76 6.94
C GLY A 487 18.83 -28.74 6.79
N HIS A 488 19.38 -29.46 5.81
CA HIS A 488 20.80 -29.36 5.51
C HIS A 488 21.11 -28.08 4.72
N LEU A 489 22.18 -27.39 5.12
CA LEU A 489 22.74 -26.23 4.44
C LEU A 489 24.16 -26.56 4.02
N TYR A 490 24.47 -26.41 2.74
CA TYR A 490 25.76 -26.73 2.16
C TYR A 490 26.51 -25.47 1.78
N ILE A 491 27.82 -25.47 2.01
CA ILE A 491 28.79 -24.57 1.38
C ILE A 491 29.67 -25.43 0.48
N LEU A 492 29.71 -25.09 -0.81
CA LEU A 492 30.49 -25.77 -1.83
C LEU A 492 31.58 -24.84 -2.36
N ASN A 493 32.68 -25.42 -2.81
CA ASN A 493 33.68 -24.74 -3.63
C ASN A 493 33.17 -24.58 -5.07
N SER A 494 33.82 -23.73 -5.86
CA SER A 494 33.49 -23.51 -7.28
C SER A 494 33.57 -24.78 -8.15
N ASP A 495 34.33 -25.80 -7.73
CA ASP A 495 34.42 -27.10 -8.38
C ASP A 495 33.31 -28.10 -7.97
N GLY A 496 32.36 -27.66 -7.14
CA GLY A 496 31.25 -28.46 -6.64
C GLY A 496 31.57 -29.34 -5.42
N SER A 497 32.82 -29.37 -4.94
CA SER A 497 33.16 -30.11 -3.73
C SER A 497 32.55 -29.46 -2.48
N VAL A 498 32.02 -30.28 -1.57
CA VAL A 498 31.45 -29.82 -0.29
C VAL A 498 32.56 -29.38 0.66
N GLU A 499 32.54 -28.12 1.05
CA GLU A 499 33.42 -27.55 2.07
C GLU A 499 32.79 -27.71 3.46
N HIS A 500 31.52 -27.30 3.60
CA HIS A 500 30.76 -27.41 4.84
C HIS A 500 29.37 -27.97 4.61
N GLU A 501 28.87 -28.67 5.63
CA GLU A 501 27.49 -29.14 5.73
C GLU A 501 27.00 -28.90 7.17
N TYR A 502 25.96 -28.08 7.30
CA TYR A 502 25.29 -27.82 8.58
C TYR A 502 23.90 -28.46 8.58
N THR A 503 23.40 -28.78 9.76
CA THR A 503 22.05 -29.30 9.95
C THR A 503 21.24 -28.34 10.82
N LEU A 504 20.26 -27.70 10.21
CA LEU A 504 19.30 -26.82 10.84
C LEU A 504 17.99 -27.56 11.11
N SER A 505 17.08 -26.93 11.86
CA SER A 505 15.75 -27.47 12.09
C SER A 505 14.82 -27.07 10.95
N GLY A 506 14.14 -28.06 10.37
CA GLY A 506 13.10 -27.83 9.37
C GLY A 506 13.62 -27.62 7.96
N ASP A 507 12.68 -27.59 7.02
CA ASP A 507 12.94 -27.42 5.59
C ASP A 507 13.39 -25.98 5.29
N ILE A 508 14.53 -25.81 4.61
CA ILE A 508 15.04 -24.49 4.19
C ILE A 508 14.36 -24.13 2.86
N ARG A 509 13.50 -23.11 2.90
CA ARG A 509 12.72 -22.61 1.75
C ARG A 509 13.16 -21.24 1.25
N THR A 510 14.00 -20.54 2.00
CA THR A 510 14.60 -19.28 1.56
C THR A 510 15.88 -19.54 0.78
N SER A 511 16.16 -18.73 -0.23
CA SER A 511 17.54 -18.64 -0.76
C SER A 511 18.45 -18.11 0.35
N PRO A 512 19.62 -18.73 0.60
CA PRO A 512 20.54 -18.24 1.62
C PRO A 512 21.02 -16.81 1.32
N VAL A 513 20.90 -15.92 2.29
CA VAL A 513 21.46 -14.56 2.18
C VAL A 513 22.82 -14.58 2.85
N VAL A 514 23.85 -14.09 2.17
CA VAL A 514 25.21 -14.03 2.70
C VAL A 514 25.65 -12.59 2.71
N ILE A 515 26.16 -12.13 3.86
CA ILE A 515 26.60 -10.75 4.07
C ILE A 515 27.97 -10.71 4.75
N ASN A 516 28.65 -9.57 4.61
CA ASN A 516 29.89 -9.25 5.31
C ASN A 516 29.65 -8.06 6.28
N PRO A 517 28.98 -8.28 7.42
CA PRO A 517 28.49 -7.18 8.27
C PRO A 517 29.61 -6.38 8.93
N THR A 518 30.82 -6.95 9.00
CA THR A 518 31.99 -6.32 9.63
C THR A 518 32.96 -5.73 8.60
N ASN A 519 32.66 -5.85 7.30
CA ASN A 519 33.57 -5.51 6.21
C ASN A 519 34.96 -6.16 6.37
N SER A 520 34.99 -7.38 6.92
CA SER A 520 36.22 -8.11 7.23
C SER A 520 36.76 -8.83 6.01
N ASN A 521 38.09 -9.04 5.98
CA ASN A 521 38.75 -9.85 4.97
C ASN A 521 38.87 -11.33 5.34
N VAL A 522 38.25 -11.75 6.46
CA VAL A 522 38.25 -13.12 6.94
C VAL A 522 36.91 -13.77 6.59
N ILE A 523 36.95 -14.87 5.81
CA ILE A 523 35.72 -15.55 5.37
C ILE A 523 34.88 -16.06 6.56
N GLY A 524 35.54 -16.38 7.67
CA GLY A 524 34.93 -16.76 8.94
C GLY A 524 33.98 -15.71 9.53
N ASP A 525 34.13 -14.45 9.14
CA ASP A 525 33.31 -13.32 9.61
C ASP A 525 32.09 -13.07 8.71
N LEU A 526 31.96 -13.81 7.60
CA LEU A 526 30.74 -13.81 6.80
C LEU A 526 29.61 -14.48 7.57
N VAL A 527 28.39 -13.99 7.35
CA VAL A 527 27.18 -14.47 8.00
C VAL A 527 26.20 -14.99 6.96
N ILE A 528 25.57 -16.12 7.26
CA ILE A 528 24.53 -16.76 6.44
C ILE A 528 23.19 -16.66 7.17
N ILE A 529 22.18 -16.15 6.46
CA ILE A 529 20.83 -15.95 6.97
C ILE A 529 19.88 -16.85 6.18
N VAL A 530 19.09 -17.67 6.89
CA VAL A 530 18.09 -18.57 6.29
C VAL A 530 16.84 -18.70 7.16
N GLY A 531 15.67 -18.68 6.52
CA GLY A 531 14.39 -19.00 7.13
C GLY A 531 14.01 -20.47 6.89
N THR A 532 13.34 -21.09 7.86
CA THR A 532 12.88 -22.49 7.74
C THR A 532 11.38 -22.65 7.99
N LEU A 533 10.81 -23.74 7.45
CA LEU A 533 9.42 -24.11 7.69
C LEU A 533 9.15 -24.61 9.12
N SER A 534 10.17 -24.78 9.97
CA SER A 534 9.98 -25.04 11.41
C SER A 534 9.86 -23.75 12.23
N SER A 535 9.49 -22.65 11.58
CA SER A 535 9.24 -21.36 12.19
C SER A 535 10.46 -20.73 12.86
N LYS A 536 11.63 -20.85 12.22
CA LYS A 536 12.90 -20.31 12.70
C LYS A 536 13.62 -19.50 11.64
N LEU A 537 14.13 -18.33 12.02
CA LEU A 537 15.14 -17.58 11.31
C LEU A 537 16.51 -17.94 11.91
N TYR A 538 17.42 -18.41 11.09
CA TYR A 538 18.81 -18.68 11.46
C TYR A 538 19.71 -17.57 10.95
N VAL A 539 20.66 -17.18 11.79
CA VAL A 539 21.80 -16.33 11.45
C VAL A 539 23.01 -17.05 12.00
N ILE A 540 23.84 -17.56 11.11
CA ILE A 540 25.00 -18.39 11.47
C ILE A 540 26.27 -17.81 10.88
N ASP A 541 27.39 -17.95 11.59
CA ASP A 541 28.70 -17.63 11.04
C ASP A 541 29.12 -18.65 9.97
N TRP A 542 30.16 -18.34 9.21
CA TRP A 542 30.71 -19.25 8.20
C TRP A 542 31.28 -20.56 8.77
N ASN A 543 31.43 -20.69 10.09
CA ASN A 543 31.85 -21.93 10.74
C ASN A 543 30.65 -22.79 11.20
N GLY A 544 29.42 -22.29 11.05
CA GLY A 544 28.17 -22.96 11.42
C GLY A 544 27.73 -22.72 12.87
N ASN A 545 28.27 -21.72 13.56
CA ASN A 545 27.79 -21.32 14.88
C ASN A 545 26.64 -20.32 14.75
N ASP A 546 25.57 -20.52 15.53
CA ASP A 546 24.51 -19.52 15.66
C ASP A 546 25.06 -18.21 16.26
N LEU A 547 24.70 -17.07 15.66
CA LEU A 547 24.97 -15.76 16.26
C LEU A 547 24.08 -15.57 17.50
N ALA A 548 24.51 -14.67 18.40
CA ALA A 548 23.74 -14.35 19.60
C ALA A 548 22.34 -13.85 19.23
N GLY A 549 21.31 -14.35 19.92
CA GLY A 549 19.90 -14.06 19.61
C GLY A 549 19.26 -15.04 18.61
N PHE A 550 20.04 -15.88 17.94
CA PHE A 550 19.57 -16.82 16.93
C PHE A 550 19.71 -18.30 17.34
N PRO A 551 18.89 -19.20 16.78
CA PRO A 551 17.79 -18.94 15.85
C PRO A 551 16.60 -18.22 16.51
N TYR A 552 16.07 -17.20 15.83
CA TYR A 552 14.90 -16.46 16.25
C TYR A 552 13.63 -17.25 15.88
N SER A 553 12.68 -17.38 16.81
CA SER A 553 11.47 -18.19 16.60
C SER A 553 10.25 -17.32 16.31
N VAL A 554 9.51 -17.67 15.25
CA VAL A 554 8.25 -17.04 14.86
C VAL A 554 7.08 -18.04 14.93
N PRO A 555 5.82 -17.61 14.82
CA PRO A 555 4.67 -18.51 14.92
C PRO A 555 4.46 -19.48 13.74
N ALA A 556 5.01 -19.20 12.55
CA ALA A 556 4.82 -20.01 11.35
C ALA A 556 6.09 -20.07 10.48
N GLY A 557 6.06 -20.91 9.43
CA GLY A 557 7.20 -21.09 8.54
C GLY A 557 7.57 -19.83 7.76
N ILE A 558 8.86 -19.67 7.50
CA ILE A 558 9.44 -18.58 6.71
C ILE A 558 9.76 -19.11 5.31
N GLU A 559 9.13 -18.52 4.30
CA GLU A 559 9.38 -18.81 2.86
C GLU A 559 9.88 -17.57 2.10
N SER A 560 9.70 -16.38 2.67
CA SER A 560 10.27 -15.12 2.20
C SER A 560 11.79 -15.13 2.40
N THR A 561 12.57 -14.99 1.32
CA THR A 561 14.01 -14.72 1.48
C THR A 561 14.18 -13.39 2.21
N PRO A 562 15.03 -13.32 3.25
CA PRO A 562 15.22 -12.07 3.99
C PRO A 562 15.89 -10.97 3.17
N ALA A 563 15.58 -9.72 3.50
CA ALA A 563 16.35 -8.54 3.11
C ALA A 563 17.12 -8.01 4.33
N VAL A 564 18.21 -7.28 4.11
CA VAL A 564 19.09 -6.78 5.17
C VAL A 564 19.42 -5.30 4.96
N ALA A 565 19.07 -4.48 5.94
CA ALA A 565 19.34 -3.04 5.99
C ALA A 565 19.41 -2.59 7.46
N ASP A 566 20.14 -1.53 7.79
CA ASP A 566 20.08 -0.87 9.11
C ASP A 566 18.87 0.07 9.11
N LEU A 567 17.71 -0.49 9.43
CA LEU A 567 16.43 0.21 9.35
C LEU A 567 16.30 1.24 10.45
N ASP A 568 16.78 0.99 11.67
CA ASP A 568 16.65 1.94 12.78
C ASP A 568 17.84 2.92 12.92
N GLY A 569 18.81 2.84 12.01
CA GLY A 569 19.97 3.74 11.94
C GLY A 569 20.92 3.61 13.14
N ASN A 570 20.91 2.46 13.81
CA ASN A 570 21.69 2.24 15.04
C ASN A 570 23.12 1.69 14.76
N GLY A 571 23.45 1.40 13.50
CA GLY A 571 24.70 0.81 13.04
C GLY A 571 24.73 -0.73 13.10
N ILE A 572 23.61 -1.38 13.39
CA ILE A 572 23.43 -2.83 13.44
C ILE A 572 22.33 -3.18 12.45
N TYR A 573 22.69 -3.93 11.41
CA TYR A 573 21.73 -4.33 10.40
C TYR A 573 20.54 -5.12 10.97
N ASP A 574 19.38 -4.85 10.40
CA ASP A 574 18.12 -5.54 10.60
C ASP A 574 17.84 -6.54 9.48
N ILE A 575 17.08 -7.58 9.82
CA ILE A 575 16.71 -8.68 8.93
C ILE A 575 15.20 -8.63 8.73
N VAL A 576 14.77 -8.20 7.54
CA VAL A 576 13.37 -8.05 7.16
C VAL A 576 12.88 -9.30 6.43
N PHE A 577 11.77 -9.90 6.86
CA PHE A 577 11.22 -11.11 6.23
C PHE A 577 9.73 -11.30 6.45
N GLY A 578 9.05 -11.81 5.42
CA GLY A 578 7.66 -12.24 5.50
C GLY A 578 7.49 -13.61 6.18
N CYS A 579 6.36 -13.80 6.85
CA CYS A 579 6.03 -15.06 7.52
C CYS A 579 4.62 -15.56 7.14
N ASN A 580 4.44 -16.88 7.15
CA ASN A 580 3.15 -17.56 6.90
C ASN A 580 2.16 -17.45 8.09
N ASN A 581 2.21 -16.34 8.82
CA ASN A 581 1.28 -15.99 9.87
C ASN A 581 0.68 -14.59 9.68
N LYS A 582 0.83 -14.02 8.46
CA LYS A 582 0.33 -12.71 8.05
C LYS A 582 1.11 -11.49 8.54
N TYR A 583 2.33 -11.71 9.03
CA TYR A 583 3.16 -10.64 9.54
C TYR A 583 4.45 -10.50 8.72
N LEU A 584 4.87 -9.25 8.55
CA LEU A 584 6.22 -8.87 8.19
C LEU A 584 7.02 -8.66 9.47
N TYR A 585 8.21 -9.22 9.55
CA TYR A 585 9.10 -9.11 10.71
C TYR A 585 10.35 -8.33 10.33
N SER A 586 10.90 -7.61 11.30
CA SER A 586 12.26 -7.07 11.27
C SER A 586 12.95 -7.39 12.60
N ILE A 587 14.12 -8.01 12.54
CA ILE A 587 14.92 -8.43 13.70
C ILE A 587 16.37 -7.99 13.49
N ASP A 588 16.93 -7.25 14.45
CA ASP A 588 18.34 -6.84 14.43
C ASP A 588 19.29 -8.06 14.47
N MET A 589 20.55 -7.86 14.08
CA MET A 589 21.59 -8.91 14.12
C MET A 589 21.98 -9.37 15.54
N ASN A 590 21.39 -8.81 16.59
CA ASN A 590 21.51 -9.29 17.98
C ASN A 590 20.28 -10.09 18.46
N GLY A 591 19.24 -10.24 17.62
CA GLY A 591 18.01 -10.97 17.90
C GLY A 591 16.89 -10.15 18.57
N ASN A 592 16.96 -8.82 18.54
CA ASN A 592 15.91 -7.94 19.04
C ASN A 592 14.98 -7.50 17.91
N PRO A 593 13.65 -7.43 18.12
CA PRO A 593 12.75 -6.82 17.14
C PRO A 593 13.03 -5.33 16.94
N THR A 594 13.05 -4.88 15.69
CA THR A 594 13.10 -3.45 15.31
C THR A 594 11.78 -2.76 15.66
N SER A 595 11.79 -1.43 15.88
CA SER A 595 10.59 -0.67 16.23
C SER A 595 9.48 -0.80 15.17
N GLU A 596 8.22 -0.75 15.58
CA GLU A 596 7.00 -0.98 14.77
C GLU A 596 6.81 -2.40 14.19
N PHE A 597 7.80 -3.30 14.32
CA PHE A 597 7.67 -4.68 13.90
C PHE A 597 7.20 -5.62 15.03
N PRO A 598 6.41 -6.66 14.70
CA PRO A 598 5.98 -7.06 13.36
C PRO A 598 4.72 -6.31 12.85
N ILE A 599 4.67 -6.07 11.54
CA ILE A 599 3.54 -5.39 10.86
C ILE A 599 2.55 -6.44 10.33
N TYR A 600 1.24 -6.23 10.54
CA TYR A 600 0.18 -7.17 10.16
C TYR A 600 -0.45 -6.83 8.80
N PHE A 601 -0.45 -7.78 7.86
CA PHE A 601 -0.98 -7.61 6.50
C PHE A 601 -2.29 -8.38 6.24
N ASN A 602 -2.80 -9.12 7.24
CA ASN A 602 -3.93 -10.05 7.12
C ASN A 602 -3.77 -11.20 6.08
N HIS A 603 -2.65 -11.24 5.36
CA HIS A 603 -2.32 -12.21 4.31
C HIS A 603 -0.90 -12.74 4.51
N ASP A 604 -0.69 -14.04 4.24
CA ASP A 604 0.66 -14.64 4.28
C ASP A 604 1.60 -13.91 3.32
N ILE A 605 2.83 -13.66 3.79
CA ILE A 605 3.86 -12.95 3.06
C ILE A 605 4.94 -13.95 2.66
N LYS A 606 4.92 -14.35 1.39
CA LYS A 606 5.88 -15.29 0.78
C LYS A 606 6.83 -14.62 -0.20
N SER A 607 6.41 -13.47 -0.75
CA SER A 607 7.28 -12.56 -1.48
C SER A 607 8.44 -12.15 -0.58
N SER A 608 9.64 -12.09 -1.14
CA SER A 608 10.76 -11.49 -0.42
C SER A 608 10.60 -9.97 -0.45
N PRO A 609 10.95 -9.23 0.63
CA PRO A 609 10.90 -7.78 0.63
C PRO A 609 11.89 -7.21 -0.38
N GLN A 610 11.53 -6.06 -0.95
CA GLN A 610 12.49 -5.15 -1.55
C GLN A 610 12.54 -3.87 -0.72
N ILE A 611 13.74 -3.42 -0.38
CA ILE A 611 13.99 -2.20 0.38
C ILE A 611 14.63 -1.17 -0.56
N ALA A 612 14.05 0.03 -0.63
CA ALA A 612 14.53 1.17 -1.41
C ALA A 612 14.00 2.47 -0.76
N ASP A 613 14.33 3.62 -1.32
CA ASP A 613 13.62 4.89 -1.12
C ASP A 613 12.77 5.08 -2.39
N VAL A 614 11.50 4.68 -2.34
CA VAL A 614 10.62 4.49 -3.51
C VAL A 614 10.04 5.83 -3.97
N ASP A 615 9.63 6.67 -3.04
CA ASP A 615 9.04 7.98 -3.36
C ASP A 615 10.04 9.15 -3.31
N GLY A 616 11.28 8.89 -2.91
CA GLY A 616 12.38 9.85 -2.94
C GLY A 616 12.35 10.85 -1.79
N ASP A 617 11.59 10.56 -0.72
CA ASP A 617 11.51 11.41 0.47
C ASP A 617 12.72 11.26 1.41
N GLY A 618 13.53 10.22 1.17
CA GLY A 618 14.75 9.92 1.89
C GLY A 618 14.56 9.03 3.12
N ASP A 619 13.50 8.23 3.19
CA ASP A 619 13.29 7.18 4.16
C ASP A 619 13.25 5.75 3.55
N TYR A 620 13.04 4.74 4.38
CA TYR A 620 13.02 3.35 3.92
C TYR A 620 11.63 2.92 3.48
N ASP A 621 11.49 2.58 2.22
CA ASP A 621 10.34 1.85 1.70
C ASP A 621 10.57 0.35 1.62
N ILE A 622 9.57 -0.42 2.05
CA ILE A 622 9.59 -1.89 2.06
C ILE A 622 8.42 -2.44 1.24
N ALA A 623 8.72 -2.93 0.04
CA ALA A 623 7.74 -3.51 -0.86
C ALA A 623 7.60 -5.03 -0.68
N VAL A 624 6.35 -5.51 -0.55
CA VAL A 624 6.02 -6.94 -0.43
C VAL A 624 4.77 -7.33 -1.22
N GLY A 625 4.84 -8.48 -1.90
CA GLY A 625 3.67 -9.13 -2.49
C GLY A 625 2.95 -10.06 -1.51
N THR A 626 1.61 -10.06 -1.55
CA THR A 626 0.80 -11.02 -0.79
C THR A 626 -0.26 -11.69 -1.67
N ASN A 627 -1.07 -12.57 -1.08
CA ASN A 627 -2.19 -13.19 -1.79
C ASN A 627 -3.32 -12.24 -2.20
N ALA A 628 -3.27 -10.96 -1.83
CA ALA A 628 -4.29 -9.97 -2.16
C ALA A 628 -3.77 -8.75 -2.95
N GLY A 629 -2.48 -8.67 -3.28
CA GLY A 629 -1.92 -7.49 -3.96
C GLY A 629 -0.44 -7.24 -3.76
N MET A 630 -0.07 -5.97 -3.88
CA MET A 630 1.23 -5.39 -3.55
C MET A 630 1.06 -4.31 -2.48
N TRP A 631 2.01 -4.26 -1.55
CA TRP A 631 2.11 -3.24 -0.52
C TRP A 631 3.50 -2.61 -0.60
N ILE A 632 3.56 -1.32 -0.30
CA ILE A 632 4.78 -0.61 0.03
C ILE A 632 4.56 -0.01 1.41
N ILE A 633 5.46 -0.36 2.33
CA ILE A 633 5.49 0.22 3.67
C ILE A 633 6.53 1.30 3.68
N ASP A 634 6.08 2.49 3.97
CA ASP A 634 6.86 3.70 4.15
C ASP A 634 7.34 3.73 5.62
N TYR A 635 8.62 3.43 5.81
CA TYR A 635 9.26 3.25 7.11
C TYR A 635 10.15 4.45 7.42
N LYS A 636 9.64 5.26 8.35
CA LYS A 636 9.99 6.67 8.64
C LYS A 636 11.40 6.97 9.14
N THR A 637 12.31 6.01 9.07
CA THR A 637 13.71 6.22 9.44
C THR A 637 14.51 6.64 8.21
N PRO A 638 15.37 7.66 8.32
CA PRO A 638 16.12 8.16 7.17
C PRO A 638 16.93 7.06 6.48
N PHE A 639 16.81 7.00 5.16
CA PHE A 639 17.60 6.17 4.28
C PHE A 639 19.04 6.67 4.26
N GLY A 640 19.98 5.87 4.78
CA GLY A 640 21.40 6.20 4.78
C GLY A 640 22.18 5.46 3.71
N ASP A 641 23.03 6.18 2.98
CA ASP A 641 24.02 5.57 2.08
C ASP A 641 24.98 4.67 2.87
N GLY A 642 24.98 3.37 2.57
CA GLY A 642 25.80 2.36 3.25
C GLY A 642 25.05 1.51 4.29
N ASP A 643 23.78 1.82 4.54
CA ASP A 643 22.95 1.10 5.50
C ASP A 643 22.19 -0.09 4.85
N LEU A 644 22.16 -0.15 3.51
CA LEU A 644 21.58 -1.25 2.74
C LEU A 644 22.64 -2.29 2.33
N LEU A 645 22.64 -3.46 2.97
CA LEU A 645 23.53 -4.57 2.58
C LEU A 645 22.92 -5.48 1.51
N CYS A 646 21.63 -5.76 1.63
CA CYS A 646 20.92 -6.67 0.73
C CYS A 646 19.43 -6.31 0.70
N GLY A 647 19.10 -5.25 -0.03
CA GLY A 647 17.71 -4.78 -0.18
C GLY A 647 16.88 -5.55 -1.19
N ILE A 648 17.47 -6.43 -2.00
CA ILE A 648 16.81 -6.98 -3.18
C ILE A 648 16.92 -8.51 -3.24
N TYR A 649 15.81 -9.15 -3.57
CA TYR A 649 15.77 -10.60 -3.78
C TYR A 649 16.80 -11.03 -4.84
N ARG A 650 17.69 -11.95 -4.43
CA ARG A 650 18.81 -12.45 -5.26
C ARG A 650 19.85 -11.38 -5.65
N PHE A 651 20.01 -10.36 -4.81
CA PHE A 651 21.10 -9.38 -4.80
C PHE A 651 21.14 -8.38 -5.96
N ASN A 652 20.38 -8.59 -7.04
CA ASN A 652 20.26 -7.63 -8.14
C ASN A 652 18.96 -7.82 -8.92
N LEU A 653 18.61 -6.84 -9.75
CA LEU A 653 17.39 -6.81 -10.57
C LEU A 653 17.38 -7.91 -11.65
N ALA A 654 18.57 -8.32 -12.13
CA ALA A 654 18.74 -9.41 -13.09
C ALA A 654 18.61 -10.82 -12.46
N ARG A 655 18.47 -10.89 -11.13
CA ARG A 655 18.23 -12.08 -10.31
C ARG A 655 19.32 -13.15 -10.41
N THR A 656 20.58 -12.78 -10.66
CA THR A 656 21.68 -13.75 -10.87
C THR A 656 21.94 -14.64 -9.66
N GLY A 657 21.63 -14.16 -8.44
CA GLY A 657 21.95 -14.87 -7.20
C GLY A 657 23.46 -14.92 -6.89
N SER A 658 24.24 -14.03 -7.52
CA SER A 658 25.65 -13.80 -7.20
C SER A 658 25.80 -12.53 -6.36
N VAL A 659 26.68 -12.56 -5.36
CA VAL A 659 27.01 -11.43 -4.48
C VAL A 659 28.52 -11.37 -4.23
N ASP A 660 29.11 -10.18 -4.25
CA ASP A 660 30.51 -9.95 -3.85
C ASP A 660 30.55 -9.47 -2.41
N CYS A 661 31.00 -10.35 -1.52
CA CYS A 661 31.15 -10.07 -0.09
C CYS A 661 32.60 -9.70 0.27
N SER A 662 33.47 -9.49 -0.73
CA SER A 662 34.86 -9.09 -0.48
C SER A 662 34.89 -7.77 0.30
N PRO A 663 35.84 -7.61 1.23
CA PRO A 663 35.99 -6.37 1.97
C PRO A 663 36.23 -5.22 0.99
N ILE A 664 35.53 -4.11 1.23
CA ILE A 664 35.70 -2.87 0.49
C ILE A 664 37.06 -2.29 0.90
N THR A 665 38.10 -2.64 0.15
CA THR A 665 39.51 -2.30 0.44
C THR A 665 40.03 -1.11 -0.36
N GLY A 666 39.16 -0.45 -1.11
CA GLY A 666 39.43 0.80 -1.82
C GLY A 666 38.17 1.66 -1.95
N VAL A 667 38.33 2.93 -2.32
CA VAL A 667 37.23 3.76 -2.85
C VAL A 667 36.96 3.24 -4.27
N GLY A 668 36.27 2.11 -4.33
CA GLY A 668 35.83 1.43 -5.55
C GLY A 668 34.34 1.62 -5.71
N SER A 669 33.96 1.97 -6.93
CA SER A 669 32.62 2.28 -7.44
C SER A 669 31.55 1.27 -7.02
N ASP A 670 30.83 1.59 -5.96
CA ASP A 670 29.54 0.97 -5.64
C ASP A 670 28.49 1.49 -6.64
N PRO A 671 27.70 0.63 -7.31
CA PRO A 671 26.62 1.05 -8.20
C PRO A 671 25.58 1.97 -7.54
N GLN A 672 25.42 2.00 -6.22
CA GLN A 672 24.55 2.95 -5.53
C GLN A 672 25.20 4.32 -5.24
N LEU A 673 26.53 4.40 -5.19
CA LEU A 673 27.28 5.67 -5.06
C LEU A 673 27.36 6.47 -6.37
N HIS A 674 26.60 6.08 -7.40
CA HIS A 674 26.55 6.76 -8.69
C HIS A 674 25.28 7.58 -8.90
N LYS A 675 24.78 8.28 -7.87
CA LYS A 675 23.69 9.25 -8.02
C LYS A 675 24.15 10.68 -7.66
N TYR A 676 23.48 11.66 -8.24
CA TYR A 676 23.62 13.04 -7.77
C TYR A 676 22.84 13.20 -6.46
N PHE A 677 23.49 13.66 -5.39
CA PHE A 677 22.81 14.06 -4.17
C PHE A 677 23.49 15.28 -3.56
N ILE A 678 22.80 16.02 -2.68
CA ILE A 678 23.41 17.07 -1.86
C ILE A 678 22.79 17.06 -0.47
N THR A 679 23.63 17.00 0.57
CA THR A 679 23.15 16.91 1.95
C THR A 679 22.93 18.29 2.56
N GLN A 680 22.16 18.32 3.65
CA GLN A 680 22.03 19.48 4.52
C GLN A 680 23.37 19.78 5.22
N ASN A 681 23.79 21.04 5.22
CA ASN A 681 25.11 21.43 5.73
C ASN A 681 25.22 21.20 7.25
N PHE A 682 26.38 20.73 7.74
CA PHE A 682 26.63 20.52 9.16
C PHE A 682 27.95 21.15 9.62
N PRO A 683 27.96 21.96 10.71
CA PRO A 683 26.79 22.38 11.50
C PRO A 683 25.92 23.43 10.79
N ASN A 684 24.62 23.44 11.09
CA ASN A 684 23.66 24.49 10.78
C ASN A 684 22.87 24.85 12.06
N PRO A 685 22.94 26.07 12.61
CA PRO A 685 23.62 27.25 12.07
C PRO A 685 25.16 27.16 12.00
N VAL A 686 25.73 27.80 10.98
CA VAL A 686 27.17 27.90 10.73
C VAL A 686 27.79 28.92 11.69
N ALA A 687 28.66 28.45 12.60
CA ALA A 687 29.39 29.31 13.53
C ALA A 687 30.70 29.86 12.92
N ASN A 688 31.57 28.97 12.43
CA ASN A 688 32.85 29.34 11.81
C ASN A 688 32.98 28.76 10.40
N GLN A 689 32.68 27.47 10.26
CA GLN A 689 32.66 26.73 9.01
C GLN A 689 31.57 25.67 9.06
N THR A 690 31.18 25.16 7.90
CA THR A 690 30.24 24.06 7.72
C THR A 690 30.70 23.15 6.60
N SER A 691 30.33 21.88 6.67
CA SER A 691 30.57 20.90 5.63
C SER A 691 29.28 20.63 4.87
N ILE A 692 29.39 20.46 3.56
CA ILE A 692 28.31 20.08 2.65
C ILE A 692 28.79 18.83 1.91
N SER A 693 28.09 17.71 2.06
CA SER A 693 28.38 16.49 1.28
C SER A 693 27.51 16.46 0.02
N PHE A 694 28.03 15.88 -1.06
CA PHE A 694 27.30 15.70 -2.32
C PHE A 694 27.87 14.54 -3.16
N GLY A 695 27.00 13.84 -3.88
CA GLY A 695 27.35 12.73 -4.78
C GLY A 695 27.51 13.15 -6.24
N LEU A 696 28.40 12.48 -6.97
CA LEU A 696 28.56 12.63 -8.42
C LEU A 696 28.52 11.25 -9.11
N PRO A 697 27.68 11.07 -10.15
CA PRO A 697 27.36 9.75 -10.69
C PRO A 697 28.39 9.22 -11.70
N ASN A 698 29.18 10.08 -12.36
CA ASN A 698 30.01 9.65 -13.48
C ASN A 698 31.40 10.31 -13.54
N ALA A 699 32.32 9.66 -14.26
CA ALA A 699 33.69 10.14 -14.50
C ALA A 699 33.79 11.36 -15.44
N GLN A 700 32.66 11.88 -15.95
CA GLN A 700 32.60 12.90 -17.01
C GLN A 700 32.25 14.31 -16.49
N VAL A 701 31.93 14.49 -15.21
CA VAL A 701 31.73 15.83 -14.62
C VAL A 701 33.07 16.58 -14.60
N GLN A 702 33.27 17.48 -15.56
CA GLN A 702 34.48 18.31 -15.64
C GLN A 702 34.33 19.59 -14.82
N ASN A 703 33.11 20.09 -14.70
CA ASN A 703 32.78 21.26 -13.88
C ASN A 703 31.70 20.92 -12.87
N ALA A 704 32.05 20.87 -11.59
CA ALA A 704 31.10 20.87 -10.48
C ALA A 704 31.23 22.18 -9.70
N GLN A 705 30.10 22.83 -9.40
CA GLN A 705 30.03 24.11 -8.72
C GLN A 705 29.03 24.07 -7.58
N LEU A 706 29.44 24.52 -6.39
CA LEU A 706 28.51 24.85 -5.33
C LEU A 706 28.13 26.33 -5.44
N LYS A 707 26.86 26.63 -5.70
CA LYS A 707 26.35 28.01 -5.80
C LYS A 707 25.52 28.37 -4.60
N MET A 708 25.70 29.59 -4.10
CA MET A 708 24.97 30.10 -2.95
C MET A 708 24.23 31.40 -3.25
N TYR A 709 23.02 31.50 -2.71
CA TYR A 709 22.04 32.54 -2.99
C TYR A 709 21.56 33.19 -1.69
N ASN A 710 21.22 34.48 -1.75
CA ASN A 710 20.55 35.18 -0.65
C ASN A 710 19.01 34.99 -0.73
N LEU A 711 18.29 35.54 0.26
CA LEU A 711 16.81 35.53 0.32
C LEU A 711 16.11 36.16 -0.89
N LEU A 712 16.80 36.97 -1.70
CA LEU A 712 16.27 37.56 -2.92
C LEU A 712 16.58 36.72 -4.17
N GLY A 713 17.14 35.51 -4.02
CA GLY A 713 17.55 34.63 -5.11
C GLY A 713 18.81 35.11 -5.85
N GLN A 714 19.52 36.10 -5.32
CA GLN A 714 20.73 36.62 -5.96
C GLN A 714 21.94 35.75 -5.59
N LEU A 715 22.73 35.38 -6.60
CA LEU A 715 23.97 34.63 -6.42
C LEU A 715 24.98 35.46 -5.60
N VAL A 716 25.36 34.94 -4.44
CA VAL A 716 26.31 35.57 -3.50
C VAL A 716 27.72 35.00 -3.70
N SER A 717 27.82 33.69 -3.94
CA SER A 717 29.09 33.01 -4.18
C SER A 717 28.90 31.75 -5.03
N SER A 718 29.97 31.33 -5.67
CA SER A 718 30.03 30.14 -6.52
C SER A 718 31.43 29.56 -6.45
N TYR A 719 31.54 28.33 -5.95
CA TYR A 719 32.82 27.65 -5.73
C TYR A 719 32.94 26.49 -6.70
N ASN A 720 34.01 26.47 -7.48
CA ASN A 720 34.37 25.28 -8.26
C ASN A 720 34.89 24.21 -7.30
N ILE A 721 34.42 22.98 -7.46
CA ILE A 721 34.94 21.82 -6.76
C ILE A 721 36.23 21.40 -7.46
N GLU A 722 37.34 21.42 -6.71
CA GLU A 722 38.64 20.98 -7.23
C GLU A 722 38.75 19.45 -7.20
N ASN A 723 39.00 18.83 -8.36
CA ASN A 723 39.11 17.37 -8.53
C ASN A 723 37.87 16.62 -8.02
N PRO A 724 36.67 16.87 -8.59
CA PRO A 724 35.46 16.13 -8.23
C PRO A 724 35.70 14.63 -8.40
N LYS A 725 35.35 13.86 -7.37
CA LYS A 725 35.42 12.39 -7.39
C LYS A 725 34.05 11.81 -7.69
N ILE A 726 34.02 10.65 -8.32
CA ILE A 726 32.80 9.84 -8.42
C ILE A 726 32.41 9.39 -7.00
N GLY A 727 31.11 9.38 -6.69
CA GLY A 727 30.61 9.13 -5.34
C GLY A 727 30.60 10.36 -4.46
N GLU A 728 30.63 10.15 -3.14
CA GLU A 728 30.54 11.24 -2.16
C GLU A 728 31.77 12.16 -2.18
N ASN A 729 31.50 13.46 -2.20
CA ASN A 729 32.45 14.55 -2.04
C ASN A 729 32.02 15.44 -0.87
N THR A 730 32.98 16.04 -0.17
CA THR A 730 32.70 17.00 0.91
C THR A 730 33.31 18.36 0.60
N PHE A 731 32.50 19.42 0.62
CA PHE A 731 32.93 20.81 0.53
C PHE A 731 32.84 21.51 1.88
N VAL A 732 33.93 22.14 2.32
CA VAL A 732 33.97 22.93 3.56
C VAL A 732 33.85 24.41 3.24
N TRP A 733 32.78 25.04 3.70
CA TRP A 733 32.54 26.47 3.55
C TRP A 733 32.83 27.24 4.85
N ASN A 734 33.56 28.35 4.75
CA ASN A 734 34.02 29.16 5.89
C ASN A 734 33.29 30.51 6.05
N GLY A 735 32.13 30.67 5.41
CA GLY A 735 31.34 31.90 5.53
C GLY A 735 31.87 33.09 4.72
N LYS A 736 32.64 32.87 3.65
CA LYS A 736 33.28 33.93 2.83
C LYS A 736 32.92 33.81 1.36
N ASP A 737 32.77 34.92 0.64
CA ASP A 737 32.49 34.95 -0.80
C ASP A 737 33.70 34.56 -1.68
N ASN A 738 33.52 34.61 -3.00
CA ASN A 738 34.55 34.27 -4.00
C ASN A 738 35.81 35.17 -3.95
N ASN A 739 35.74 36.33 -3.27
CA ASN A 739 36.86 37.25 -3.07
C ASN A 739 37.49 37.10 -1.68
N GLY A 740 37.06 36.11 -0.89
CA GLY A 740 37.54 35.86 0.47
C GLY A 740 36.99 36.83 1.53
N LYS A 741 35.95 37.62 1.20
CA LYS A 741 35.31 38.56 2.10
C LYS A 741 34.18 37.87 2.88
N ASP A 742 34.05 38.17 4.16
CA ASP A 742 32.98 37.62 4.98
C ASP A 742 31.59 37.99 4.45
N ILE A 743 30.73 36.98 4.38
CA ILE A 743 29.31 37.11 4.04
C ILE A 743 28.55 37.48 5.34
N PRO A 744 27.57 38.42 5.30
CA PRO A 744 26.82 38.83 6.49
C PRO A 744 26.02 37.69 7.14
N ASN A 745 25.72 37.79 8.43
CA ASN A 745 24.81 36.86 9.09
C ASN A 745 23.42 36.88 8.44
N GLY A 746 22.81 35.72 8.29
CA GLY A 746 21.51 35.59 7.63
C GLY A 746 21.22 34.19 7.13
N VAL A 747 20.07 34.07 6.44
CA VAL A 747 19.65 32.84 5.76
C VAL A 747 20.17 32.87 4.33
N TYR A 748 20.80 31.78 3.92
CA TYR A 748 21.29 31.56 2.57
C TYR A 748 20.78 30.22 2.05
N PHE A 749 20.79 30.08 0.74
CA PHE A 749 20.43 28.86 0.04
C PHE A 749 21.61 28.39 -0.81
N TYR A 750 21.78 27.09 -0.98
CA TYR A 750 22.84 26.54 -1.82
C TYR A 750 22.37 25.34 -2.63
N ARG A 751 23.04 25.09 -3.75
CA ARG A 751 22.83 23.92 -4.61
C ARG A 751 24.12 23.54 -5.34
N LEU A 752 24.21 22.29 -5.76
CA LEU A 752 25.23 21.77 -6.67
C LEU A 752 24.78 22.00 -8.11
N GLU A 753 25.68 22.46 -8.97
CA GLU A 753 25.49 22.52 -10.41
C GLU A 753 26.67 21.83 -11.10
N THR A 754 26.38 20.96 -12.05
CA THR A 754 27.37 20.32 -12.92
C THR A 754 27.14 20.70 -14.38
N ASP A 755 27.95 20.13 -15.28
CA ASP A 755 27.78 20.32 -16.73
C ASP A 755 26.39 19.88 -17.24
N SER A 756 25.73 18.91 -16.57
CA SER A 756 24.46 18.31 -17.00
C SER A 756 23.36 18.24 -15.93
N TYR A 757 23.62 18.66 -14.69
CA TYR A 757 22.68 18.52 -13.57
C TYR A 757 22.64 19.77 -12.67
N GLN A 758 21.47 20.05 -12.08
CA GLN A 758 21.30 21.02 -11.01
C GLN A 758 20.55 20.34 -9.86
N SER A 759 21.13 20.36 -8.66
CA SER A 759 20.48 19.76 -7.49
C SER A 759 19.31 20.60 -6.98
N GLU A 760 18.53 19.98 -6.09
CA GLU A 760 17.66 20.69 -5.16
C GLU A 760 18.41 21.77 -4.35
N ILE A 761 17.64 22.69 -3.77
CA ILE A 761 18.15 23.85 -3.03
C ILE A 761 18.04 23.59 -1.53
N LYS A 762 19.17 23.56 -0.83
CA LYS A 762 19.22 23.42 0.63
C LYS A 762 19.41 24.79 1.30
N LYS A 763 18.93 24.92 2.53
CA LYS A 763 18.94 26.19 3.31
C LYS A 763 20.01 26.13 4.41
N LEU A 764 20.83 27.17 4.52
CA LEU A 764 21.79 27.33 5.62
C LEU A 764 21.58 28.64 6.38
N ILE A 765 21.93 28.65 7.66
CA ILE A 765 21.86 29.82 8.54
C ILE A 765 23.29 30.17 8.96
N LEU A 766 23.79 31.35 8.59
CA LEU A 766 25.11 31.83 9.03
C LEU A 766 24.98 32.75 10.25
N LEU A 767 25.65 32.38 11.35
CA LEU A 767 25.72 33.14 12.61
C LEU A 767 27.18 33.28 13.06
N LYS A 768 27.86 34.32 12.58
CA LYS A 768 29.21 34.73 13.02
C LYS A 768 29.19 35.79 14.12
#